data_AF-C5LA71-F1
#
_entry.id   AF-C5LA71-F1
#
_cell.length_a   1.000
_cell.length_b   1.000
_cell.length_c   1.000
_cell.angle_alpha   90.00
_cell.angle_beta   90.00
_cell.angle_gamma   90.00
#
_symmetry.space_group_name_H-M   'P 1'
#
loop_
_entity.id
_entity.type
_entity.pdbx_description
1 polymer ?
#
loop_
_entity_poly.entity_id
_entity_poly.type
_entity_poly.pdbx_seq_one_letter_code
_entity_poly.pdbx_strand_id
1 'polypeptide(L)'
;MDSSTTSVVSSFLEAAYEGDINRMKDLLSSNSDLSVNVQDYDKRTPLHLAAAGGHMDAIIYLLGEGAQLKTDRFGMLPIHDAVVNQHNDIKEVLSQLDLKCDGGVCYLSPENEEALKEQVKNTNISLTPGDLETKMTQVFSIIIKEGVLAAGSLWQEIVYYFAELGLHPSYFKHFTSAQIARHLHCLIAAKKVAEATQSDYIHFEIEDADSAFYLTTMEPEKVAITDAKVAEYINTAQDCGFSITFLKSEKPPMPEGKFPLGVFVVGKQQFDSSVKFEDMMDETDLQLVATPRFLQERSVEVQKLYQTLIDETMATRNTVVKVFDAPANLAQKSGAQVLQLAAFDVDRKGSAYISEINECFRSHNVEPKRFYFIFSFFPKETEEYLALADYFKNDPSKKSELDSLFRDTMANAITYERIYDALSSNYELTLPMFDDFKKVATGLSKPFYNQELADKVDDQVGSRFDAKILKTLLKLSAHLQMTNFFKAGTASAIAMRFDGEVLADRPRTLFPRIPYAVYLVVGRSFYGFHIRFTEIARGGIRLILSRNRQVYKKNCATLLEENYNLAFTQQLKNKDIPEGGSKGTILMDMDSQNLKTSGRDAFNSYVDALLDCILAKETGLHSNLSKPEMLFFGPDENTAGFMKLGALRAKARGYKYWKSLTTGKSAVLGGIPHDKYAMTTNSIHPYVVELLNKLGVEESNLTKVMSGGPDGDLGSNEILISKDKTIAICDGTGVAYDPQGLNREELTRLAHLRVGVANFSRDKLSSDPKAFLVTIDDKDVTLPNGDHFKSGVEVRNHFPEMEYFSADLFIPCGGRPGTINIGNVDKTMFNPETKELKFKYVVEGANLFLTDDARRYLEDAGVQLFKDASTNKGGVTSSSMEVFAALSMDTADHDEFLCARDETSAPPEFYEQYVQEILAAVRHNAKMEFNGIWKTNHEVKYPDGSRYIRKTDATILLSKKINDMQSYILGVLEEHDPENDWMVRAVLRRCVPRLLLVHCGLDKIVENTPEAYLNAMVATWIADEFVYSNGLKTSEFAFFQFMRSLEEKSEGEVTPSTM
;
A
#
# COMPACT_ATOMS: atom_id res chain seq x y z
N MET A 1 -45.22 -77.36 -17.17
CA MET A 1 -44.37 -76.60 -16.25
C MET A 1 -44.22 -77.43 -15.00
N ASP A 2 -42.99 -77.50 -14.50
CA ASP A 2 -42.49 -78.43 -13.49
C ASP A 2 -43.12 -78.17 -12.11
N SER A 3 -43.31 -79.19 -11.27
CA SER A 3 -43.99 -79.01 -9.96
C SER A 3 -43.14 -78.22 -8.94
N SER A 4 -41.87 -77.95 -9.25
CA SER A 4 -40.95 -77.15 -8.43
C SER A 4 -41.18 -75.64 -8.57
N THR A 5 -41.50 -75.15 -9.76
CA THR A 5 -41.67 -73.71 -10.03
C THR A 5 -42.92 -73.15 -9.36
N THR A 6 -43.99 -73.95 -9.23
CA THR A 6 -45.23 -73.55 -8.54
C THR A 6 -45.04 -73.38 -7.03
N SER A 7 -44.11 -74.12 -6.42
CA SER A 7 -43.80 -74.01 -4.99
C SER A 7 -43.08 -72.71 -4.63
N VAL A 8 -42.16 -72.26 -5.48
CA VAL A 8 -41.36 -71.04 -5.25
C VAL A 8 -42.22 -69.78 -5.39
N VAL A 9 -43.09 -69.76 -6.43
CA VAL A 9 -44.05 -68.67 -6.65
C VAL A 9 -44.99 -68.52 -5.45
N SER A 10 -45.54 -69.63 -4.95
CA SER A 10 -46.41 -69.62 -3.77
C SER A 10 -45.69 -69.06 -2.53
N SER A 11 -44.43 -69.46 -2.32
CA SER A 11 -43.64 -68.95 -1.18
C SER A 11 -43.29 -67.47 -1.30
N PHE A 12 -43.14 -66.94 -2.51
CA PHE A 12 -42.84 -65.52 -2.74
C PHE A 12 -44.07 -64.63 -2.51
N LEU A 13 -45.23 -65.09 -2.99
CA LEU A 13 -46.52 -64.45 -2.75
C LEU A 13 -46.89 -64.46 -1.25
N GLU A 14 -46.63 -65.56 -0.55
CA GLU A 14 -46.81 -65.66 0.90
C GLU A 14 -45.88 -64.70 1.65
N ALA A 15 -44.59 -64.63 1.28
CA ALA A 15 -43.65 -63.69 1.89
C ALA A 15 -44.07 -62.22 1.67
N ALA A 16 -44.67 -61.89 0.52
CA ALA A 16 -45.21 -60.56 0.26
C ALA A 16 -46.45 -60.24 1.11
N TYR A 17 -47.32 -61.23 1.34
CA TYR A 17 -48.47 -61.11 2.23
C TYR A 17 -48.08 -60.94 3.69
N GLU A 18 -47.00 -61.61 4.13
CA GLU A 18 -46.47 -61.55 5.50
C GLU A 18 -45.54 -60.34 5.75
N GLY A 19 -45.15 -59.65 4.67
CA GLY A 19 -44.20 -58.53 4.73
C GLY A 19 -42.74 -58.94 4.97
N ASP A 20 -42.38 -60.20 4.75
CA ASP A 20 -41.03 -60.73 4.98
C ASP A 20 -40.09 -60.40 3.81
N ILE A 21 -39.49 -59.20 3.88
CA ILE A 21 -38.59 -58.67 2.85
C ILE A 21 -37.33 -59.52 2.68
N ASN A 22 -36.82 -60.12 3.75
CA ASN A 22 -35.60 -60.92 3.67
C ASN A 22 -35.88 -62.22 2.91
N ARG A 23 -37.01 -62.87 3.21
CA ARG A 23 -37.47 -64.05 2.46
C ARG A 23 -37.76 -63.71 0.99
N MET A 24 -38.33 -62.54 0.71
CA MET A 24 -38.52 -62.07 -0.67
C MET A 24 -37.18 -61.86 -1.42
N LYS A 25 -36.20 -61.22 -0.79
CA LYS A 25 -34.85 -61.02 -1.36
C LYS A 25 -34.13 -62.34 -1.63
N ASP A 26 -34.19 -63.27 -0.69
CA ASP A 26 -33.55 -64.58 -0.81
C ASP A 26 -34.19 -65.38 -1.95
N LEU A 27 -35.51 -65.30 -2.12
CA LEU A 27 -36.23 -65.98 -3.19
C LEU A 27 -35.95 -65.38 -4.57
N LEU A 28 -35.87 -64.06 -4.71
CA LEU A 28 -35.53 -63.40 -5.98
C LEU A 28 -34.07 -63.62 -6.38
N SER A 29 -33.14 -63.57 -5.42
CA SER A 29 -31.71 -63.79 -5.69
C SER A 29 -31.38 -65.25 -6.00
N SER A 30 -32.09 -66.20 -5.39
CA SER A 30 -31.86 -67.64 -5.60
C SER A 30 -32.60 -68.22 -6.81
N ASN A 31 -33.52 -67.47 -7.42
CA ASN A 31 -34.34 -67.93 -8.55
C ASN A 31 -34.42 -66.86 -9.65
N SER A 32 -33.49 -66.90 -10.61
CA SER A 32 -33.41 -65.92 -11.71
C SER A 32 -34.66 -65.84 -12.58
N ASP A 33 -35.46 -66.91 -12.62
CA ASP A 33 -36.66 -67.00 -13.45
C ASP A 33 -37.93 -66.48 -12.72
N LEU A 34 -37.82 -66.11 -11.45
CA LEU A 34 -38.94 -65.61 -10.65
C LEU A 34 -39.16 -64.12 -10.89
N SER A 35 -40.32 -63.76 -11.43
CA SER A 35 -40.69 -62.36 -11.65
C SER A 35 -41.30 -61.73 -10.39
N VAL A 36 -40.91 -60.49 -10.08
CA VAL A 36 -41.57 -59.63 -9.08
C VAL A 36 -43.06 -59.38 -9.40
N ASN A 37 -43.46 -59.59 -10.65
CA ASN A 37 -44.82 -59.43 -11.14
C ASN A 37 -45.56 -60.75 -11.32
N VAL A 38 -45.11 -61.81 -10.64
CA VAL A 38 -45.79 -63.09 -10.64
C VAL A 38 -47.23 -62.95 -10.15
N GLN A 39 -48.11 -63.80 -10.65
CA GLN A 39 -49.54 -63.73 -10.38
C GLN A 39 -50.05 -65.02 -9.75
N ASP A 40 -50.88 -64.90 -8.72
CA ASP A 40 -51.58 -66.04 -8.14
C ASP A 40 -52.74 -66.52 -9.05
N TYR A 41 -53.50 -67.53 -8.60
CA TYR A 41 -54.62 -68.05 -9.38
C TYR A 41 -55.69 -66.98 -9.64
N ASP A 42 -55.84 -65.97 -8.78
CA ASP A 42 -56.73 -64.82 -8.93
C ASP A 42 -56.07 -63.63 -9.62
N LYS A 43 -54.92 -63.82 -10.26
CA LYS A 43 -54.12 -62.79 -10.94
C LYS A 43 -53.57 -61.69 -10.01
N ARG A 44 -53.57 -61.88 -8.69
CA ARG A 44 -53.00 -60.93 -7.73
C ARG A 44 -51.48 -61.01 -7.75
N THR A 45 -50.83 -59.86 -7.78
CA THR A 45 -49.36 -59.72 -7.72
C THR A 45 -48.88 -59.65 -6.26
N PRO A 46 -47.58 -59.83 -5.99
CA PRO A 46 -47.01 -59.57 -4.66
C PRO A 46 -47.39 -58.20 -4.10
N LEU A 47 -47.56 -57.19 -4.97
CA LEU A 47 -47.97 -55.85 -4.58
C LEU A 47 -49.42 -55.80 -4.06
N HIS A 48 -50.34 -56.61 -4.60
CA HIS A 48 -51.70 -56.77 -4.05
C HIS A 48 -51.64 -57.39 -2.65
N LEU A 49 -50.80 -58.40 -2.47
CA LEU A 49 -50.68 -59.12 -1.21
C LEU A 49 -50.03 -58.28 -0.11
N ALA A 50 -48.98 -57.52 -0.44
CA ALA A 50 -48.35 -56.58 0.48
C ALA A 50 -49.29 -55.41 0.85
N ALA A 51 -50.12 -54.96 -0.10
CA ALA A 51 -51.14 -53.94 0.13
C ALA A 51 -52.31 -54.46 0.98
N ALA A 52 -52.72 -55.72 0.78
CA ALA A 52 -53.71 -56.38 1.62
C ALA A 52 -53.20 -56.65 3.04
N GLY A 53 -51.90 -56.93 3.20
CA GLY A 53 -51.26 -57.21 4.49
C GLY A 53 -50.85 -55.97 5.29
N GLY A 54 -50.91 -54.77 4.70
CA GLY A 54 -50.55 -53.55 5.42
C GLY A 54 -49.04 -53.30 5.51
N HIS A 55 -48.24 -53.91 4.62
CA HIS A 55 -46.78 -53.91 4.74
C HIS A 55 -46.11 -52.85 3.85
N MET A 56 -46.00 -51.62 4.36
CA MET A 56 -45.40 -50.48 3.64
C MET A 56 -43.97 -50.77 3.15
N ASP A 57 -43.13 -51.35 3.99
CA ASP A 57 -41.73 -51.64 3.63
C ASP A 57 -41.64 -52.70 2.51
N ALA A 58 -42.57 -53.66 2.49
CA ALA A 58 -42.68 -54.65 1.42
C ALA A 58 -43.15 -54.00 0.11
N ILE A 59 -44.06 -53.03 0.17
CA ILE A 59 -44.48 -52.26 -1.00
C ILE A 59 -43.33 -51.44 -1.57
N ILE A 60 -42.59 -50.71 -0.73
CA ILE A 60 -41.42 -49.93 -1.18
C ILE A 60 -40.37 -50.84 -1.81
N TYR A 61 -40.10 -51.99 -1.18
CA TYR A 61 -39.17 -52.98 -1.72
C TYR A 61 -39.62 -53.53 -3.08
N LEU A 62 -40.87 -53.99 -3.20
CA LEU A 62 -41.42 -54.55 -4.44
C LEU A 62 -41.43 -53.52 -5.57
N LEU A 63 -41.77 -52.26 -5.28
CA LEU A 63 -41.71 -51.17 -6.27
C LEU A 63 -40.26 -50.89 -6.71
N GLY A 64 -39.29 -50.94 -5.78
CA GLY A 64 -37.87 -50.82 -6.07
C GLY A 64 -37.32 -51.94 -6.97
N GLU A 65 -37.90 -53.14 -6.88
CA GLU A 65 -37.57 -54.29 -7.74
C GLU A 65 -38.39 -54.32 -9.06
N GLY A 66 -39.21 -53.31 -9.35
CA GLY A 66 -39.94 -53.17 -10.62
C GLY A 66 -41.35 -53.78 -10.64
N ALA A 67 -42.03 -53.90 -9.49
CA ALA A 67 -43.43 -54.32 -9.43
C ALA A 67 -44.37 -53.34 -10.17
N GLN A 68 -45.32 -53.89 -10.92
CA GLN A 68 -46.27 -53.18 -11.76
C GLN A 68 -47.66 -53.17 -11.10
N LEU A 69 -48.37 -52.05 -11.24
CA LEU A 69 -49.77 -51.91 -10.88
C LEU A 69 -50.64 -52.60 -11.95
N LYS A 70 -50.87 -53.90 -11.77
CA LYS A 70 -51.79 -54.69 -12.60
C LYS A 70 -53.11 -54.87 -11.88
N THR A 71 -54.16 -55.13 -12.65
CA THR A 71 -55.43 -55.58 -12.07
C THR A 71 -55.41 -57.08 -11.82
N ASP A 72 -56.09 -57.49 -10.75
CA ASP A 72 -56.41 -58.89 -10.48
C ASP A 72 -57.53 -59.40 -11.41
N ARG A 73 -57.99 -60.64 -11.18
CA ARG A 73 -59.06 -61.29 -11.94
C ARG A 73 -60.40 -60.57 -11.81
N PHE A 74 -60.63 -59.82 -10.73
CA PHE A 74 -61.84 -59.07 -10.45
C PHE A 74 -61.77 -57.61 -10.91
N GLY A 75 -60.64 -57.20 -11.50
CA GLY A 75 -60.42 -55.83 -11.97
C GLY A 75 -59.89 -54.89 -10.90
N MET A 76 -59.48 -55.41 -9.75
CA MET A 76 -58.99 -54.62 -8.60
C MET A 76 -57.49 -54.39 -8.72
N LEU A 77 -57.06 -53.14 -8.54
CA LEU A 77 -55.66 -52.75 -8.32
C LEU A 77 -55.23 -52.95 -6.86
N PRO A 78 -53.91 -53.03 -6.56
CA PRO A 78 -53.39 -53.15 -5.19
C PRO A 78 -53.89 -52.07 -4.22
N ILE A 79 -54.18 -50.86 -4.71
CA ILE A 79 -54.77 -49.79 -3.90
C ILE A 79 -56.14 -50.17 -3.34
N HIS A 80 -56.94 -50.93 -4.10
CA HIS A 80 -58.25 -51.35 -3.61
C HIS A 80 -58.12 -52.38 -2.50
N ASP A 81 -57.10 -53.24 -2.53
CA ASP A 81 -56.81 -54.16 -1.43
C ASP A 81 -56.41 -53.40 -0.15
N ALA A 82 -55.63 -52.33 -0.28
CA ALA A 82 -55.32 -51.44 0.85
C ALA A 82 -56.56 -50.72 1.39
N VAL A 83 -57.47 -50.28 0.51
CA VAL A 83 -58.74 -49.64 0.89
C VAL A 83 -59.68 -50.61 1.60
N VAL A 84 -59.85 -51.82 1.05
CA VAL A 84 -60.72 -52.86 1.62
C VAL A 84 -60.23 -53.26 3.01
N ASN A 85 -58.91 -53.34 3.21
CA ASN A 85 -58.30 -53.70 4.49
C ASN A 85 -57.96 -52.48 5.40
N GLN A 86 -58.40 -51.27 5.02
CA GLN A 86 -58.28 -50.03 5.80
C GLN A 86 -56.83 -49.54 6.08
N HIS A 87 -55.88 -49.88 5.22
CA HIS A 87 -54.50 -49.41 5.28
C HIS A 87 -54.35 -48.05 4.56
N ASN A 88 -54.75 -46.98 5.27
CA ASN A 88 -54.85 -45.63 4.71
C ASN A 88 -53.51 -45.02 4.29
N ASP A 89 -52.43 -45.36 4.98
CA ASP A 89 -51.06 -44.98 4.67
C ASP A 89 -50.59 -45.57 3.33
N ILE A 90 -50.86 -46.87 3.11
CA ILE A 90 -50.58 -47.55 1.85
C ILE A 90 -51.49 -47.05 0.74
N LYS A 91 -52.76 -46.79 1.04
CA LYS A 91 -53.69 -46.17 0.10
C LYS A 91 -53.15 -44.82 -0.39
N GLU A 92 -52.61 -43.97 0.48
CA GLU A 92 -52.01 -42.70 0.06
C GLU A 92 -50.82 -42.93 -0.89
N VAL A 93 -49.90 -43.82 -0.54
CA VAL A 93 -48.73 -44.14 -1.40
C VAL A 93 -49.15 -44.71 -2.75
N LEU A 94 -50.07 -45.68 -2.78
CA LEU A 94 -50.55 -46.29 -4.01
C LEU A 94 -51.45 -45.33 -4.83
N SER A 95 -52.19 -44.42 -4.18
CA SER A 95 -53.00 -43.39 -4.87
C SER A 95 -52.16 -42.37 -5.61
N GLN A 96 -50.94 -42.12 -5.13
CA GLN A 96 -49.98 -41.23 -5.79
C GLN A 96 -49.34 -41.89 -7.01
N LEU A 97 -49.35 -43.23 -7.10
CA LEU A 97 -48.83 -43.98 -8.25
C LEU A 97 -49.87 -44.17 -9.37
N ASP A 98 -51.17 -44.05 -9.07
CA ASP A 98 -52.28 -44.30 -10.01
C ASP A 98 -52.92 -43.02 -10.60
N LEU A 99 -52.45 -41.83 -10.20
CA LEU A 99 -52.85 -40.55 -10.80
C LEU A 99 -51.84 -40.08 -11.86
N LYS A 100 -51.78 -40.83 -12.97
CA LYS A 100 -51.52 -40.42 -14.38
C LYS A 100 -50.98 -41.59 -15.22
N CYS A 101 -51.86 -42.53 -15.59
CA CYS A 101 -51.69 -43.27 -16.83
C CYS A 101 -52.08 -42.36 -18.00
N ASP A 102 -51.13 -41.50 -18.40
CA ASP A 102 -50.89 -41.18 -19.81
C ASP A 102 -49.38 -41.01 -19.96
N GLY A 103 -48.71 -42.13 -20.28
CA GLY A 103 -47.33 -42.20 -20.77
C GLY A 103 -46.25 -41.57 -19.88
N GLY A 104 -45.91 -42.19 -18.74
CA GLY A 104 -44.77 -41.74 -17.94
C GLY A 104 -44.58 -42.60 -16.70
N VAL A 105 -43.96 -43.76 -16.86
CA VAL A 105 -43.44 -44.55 -15.73
C VAL A 105 -42.36 -43.71 -15.02
N CYS A 106 -42.18 -43.87 -13.70
CA CYS A 106 -41.01 -43.35 -12.98
C CYS A 106 -39.72 -44.13 -13.37
N TYR A 107 -39.39 -44.14 -14.66
CA TYR A 107 -38.04 -44.37 -15.15
C TYR A 107 -37.45 -43.02 -15.53
N LEU A 108 -36.13 -42.85 -15.41
CA LEU A 108 -35.44 -41.82 -16.17
C LEU A 108 -35.87 -41.96 -17.64
N SER A 109 -36.26 -40.86 -18.30
CA SER A 109 -36.49 -40.92 -19.74
C SER A 109 -35.20 -41.41 -20.42
N PRO A 110 -35.27 -42.10 -21.57
CA PRO A 110 -34.07 -42.48 -22.32
C PRO A 110 -33.12 -41.29 -22.55
N GLU A 111 -33.69 -40.10 -22.72
CA GLU A 111 -32.97 -38.82 -22.85
C GLU A 111 -32.22 -38.44 -21.56
N ASN A 112 -32.84 -38.59 -20.38
CA ASN A 112 -32.20 -38.28 -19.09
C ASN A 112 -31.18 -39.35 -18.67
N GLU A 113 -31.40 -40.62 -19.04
CA GLU A 113 -30.44 -41.70 -18.85
C GLU A 113 -29.19 -41.50 -19.74
N GLU A 114 -29.39 -41.04 -20.99
CA GLU A 114 -28.31 -40.69 -21.90
C GLU A 114 -27.55 -39.43 -21.44
N ALA A 115 -28.26 -38.41 -20.92
CA ALA A 115 -27.65 -37.23 -20.32
C ALA A 115 -26.75 -37.57 -19.11
N LEU A 116 -27.22 -38.42 -18.19
CA LEU A 116 -26.41 -38.89 -17.06
C LEU A 116 -25.18 -39.69 -17.52
N LYS A 117 -25.33 -40.53 -18.55
CA LYS A 117 -24.21 -41.28 -19.14
C LYS A 117 -23.20 -40.34 -19.80
N GLU A 118 -23.65 -39.33 -20.55
CA GLU A 118 -22.79 -38.35 -21.20
C GLU A 118 -22.03 -37.47 -20.21
N GLN A 119 -22.70 -37.06 -19.12
CA GLN A 119 -22.13 -36.27 -18.03
C GLN A 119 -20.96 -36.97 -17.33
N VAL A 120 -20.98 -38.30 -17.24
CA VAL A 120 -19.92 -39.10 -16.61
C VAL A 120 -18.84 -39.54 -17.62
N LYS A 121 -19.21 -39.85 -18.87
CA LYS A 121 -18.33 -40.42 -19.91
C LYS A 121 -17.11 -39.58 -20.28
N ASN A 122 -17.17 -38.27 -20.08
CA ASN A 122 -16.10 -37.32 -20.44
C ASN A 122 -15.26 -36.85 -19.24
N THR A 123 -15.33 -37.53 -18.09
CA THR A 123 -14.62 -37.10 -16.86
C THR A 123 -13.68 -38.19 -16.32
N ASN A 124 -12.48 -37.81 -15.86
CA ASN A 124 -11.53 -38.72 -15.18
C ASN A 124 -11.93 -39.03 -13.72
N ILE A 125 -13.23 -39.09 -13.42
CA ILE A 125 -13.76 -39.23 -12.06
C ILE A 125 -14.29 -40.65 -11.89
N SER A 126 -13.90 -41.33 -10.80
CA SER A 126 -14.39 -42.67 -10.43
C SER A 126 -15.84 -42.63 -9.91
N LEU A 127 -16.78 -42.28 -10.77
CA LEU A 127 -18.22 -42.31 -10.57
C LEU A 127 -18.84 -43.02 -11.77
N THR A 128 -19.79 -43.92 -11.55
CA THR A 128 -20.53 -44.58 -12.63
C THR A 128 -21.97 -44.05 -12.72
N PRO A 129 -22.67 -44.19 -13.87
CA PRO A 129 -24.08 -43.83 -13.97
C PRO A 129 -24.95 -44.53 -12.91
N GLY A 130 -24.65 -45.79 -12.57
CA GLY A 130 -25.34 -46.53 -11.52
C GLY A 130 -25.11 -45.98 -10.11
N ASP A 131 -23.96 -45.33 -9.84
CA ASP A 131 -23.72 -44.66 -8.56
C ASP A 131 -24.58 -43.41 -8.39
N LEU A 132 -24.81 -42.67 -9.50
CA LEU A 132 -25.70 -41.50 -9.51
C LEU A 132 -27.16 -41.90 -9.33
N GLU A 133 -27.62 -42.95 -10.03
CA GLU A 133 -28.97 -43.51 -9.86
C GLU A 133 -29.22 -43.99 -8.43
N THR A 134 -28.22 -44.65 -7.82
CA THR A 134 -28.27 -45.07 -6.42
C THR A 134 -28.41 -43.86 -5.49
N LYS A 135 -27.63 -42.79 -5.73
CA LYS A 135 -27.71 -41.55 -4.96
C LYS A 135 -29.06 -40.84 -5.14
N MET A 136 -29.61 -40.79 -6.35
CA MET A 136 -30.94 -40.21 -6.61
C MET A 136 -32.02 -40.92 -5.81
N THR A 137 -32.01 -42.25 -5.81
CA THR A 137 -32.96 -43.08 -5.05
C THR A 137 -32.82 -42.88 -3.54
N GLN A 138 -31.58 -42.79 -3.04
CA GLN A 138 -31.30 -42.49 -1.63
C GLN A 138 -31.78 -41.08 -1.23
N VAL A 139 -31.50 -40.06 -2.05
CA VAL A 139 -31.95 -38.68 -1.83
C VAL A 139 -33.47 -38.58 -1.81
N PHE A 140 -34.14 -39.23 -2.77
CA PHE A 140 -35.61 -39.32 -2.80
C PHE A 140 -36.16 -39.97 -1.52
N SER A 141 -35.56 -41.08 -1.10
CA SER A 141 -35.96 -41.79 0.13
C SER A 141 -35.76 -40.96 1.40
N ILE A 142 -34.75 -40.10 1.44
CA ILE A 142 -34.49 -39.21 2.57
C ILE A 142 -35.56 -38.11 2.62
N ILE A 143 -35.80 -37.44 1.49
CA ILE A 143 -36.71 -36.30 1.42
C ILE A 143 -38.18 -36.71 1.60
N ILE A 144 -38.61 -37.82 0.96
CA ILE A 144 -40.01 -38.24 1.00
C ILE A 144 -40.45 -38.65 2.41
N LYS A 145 -39.52 -39.17 3.24
CA LYS A 145 -39.76 -39.52 4.64
C LYS A 145 -40.11 -38.30 5.52
N GLU A 146 -39.71 -37.09 5.11
CA GLU A 146 -40.04 -35.86 5.85
C GLU A 146 -41.49 -35.41 5.60
N GLY A 147 -42.17 -35.95 4.58
CA GLY A 147 -43.61 -35.75 4.34
C GLY A 147 -44.03 -34.36 3.85
N VAL A 148 -43.07 -33.50 3.48
CA VAL A 148 -43.31 -32.07 3.16
C VAL A 148 -43.73 -31.85 1.69
N LEU A 149 -43.36 -32.74 0.77
CA LEU A 149 -43.54 -32.58 -0.68
C LEU A 149 -44.23 -33.80 -1.31
N ALA A 150 -45.07 -33.57 -2.33
CA ALA A 150 -45.71 -34.65 -3.09
C ALA A 150 -44.68 -35.44 -3.92
N ALA A 151 -44.76 -36.78 -3.89
CA ALA A 151 -43.77 -37.68 -4.48
C ALA A 151 -43.47 -37.40 -5.97
N GLY A 152 -44.51 -37.14 -6.77
CA GLY A 152 -44.36 -36.86 -8.20
C GLY A 152 -43.61 -35.56 -8.51
N SER A 153 -43.92 -34.47 -7.78
CA SER A 153 -43.24 -33.19 -7.93
C SER A 153 -41.81 -33.24 -7.39
N LEU A 154 -41.58 -33.98 -6.31
CA LEU A 154 -40.25 -34.19 -5.74
C LEU A 154 -39.34 -34.95 -6.70
N TRP A 155 -39.84 -36.01 -7.34
CA TRP A 155 -39.04 -36.79 -8.28
C TRP A 155 -38.63 -35.96 -9.51
N GLN A 156 -39.51 -35.10 -10.02
CA GLN A 156 -39.19 -34.17 -11.10
C GLN A 156 -38.08 -33.19 -10.70
N GLU A 157 -38.12 -32.65 -9.48
CA GLU A 157 -37.06 -31.77 -8.96
C GLU A 157 -35.73 -32.52 -8.79
N ILE A 158 -35.74 -33.78 -8.35
CA ILE A 158 -34.53 -34.61 -8.24
C ILE A 158 -33.93 -34.91 -9.61
N VAL A 159 -34.77 -35.29 -10.59
CA VAL A 159 -34.33 -35.53 -11.96
C VAL A 159 -33.73 -34.27 -12.57
N TYR A 160 -34.40 -33.12 -12.39
CA TYR A 160 -33.87 -31.84 -12.86
C TYR A 160 -32.52 -31.53 -12.22
N TYR A 161 -32.40 -31.69 -10.91
CA TYR A 161 -31.19 -31.39 -10.16
C TYR A 161 -29.98 -32.26 -10.53
N PHE A 162 -30.21 -33.55 -10.80
CA PHE A 162 -29.15 -34.52 -11.12
C PHE A 162 -28.78 -34.54 -12.60
N ALA A 163 -29.78 -34.51 -13.50
CA ALA A 163 -29.58 -34.78 -14.92
C ALA A 163 -29.68 -33.54 -15.81
N GLU A 164 -30.46 -32.51 -15.44
CA GLU A 164 -30.79 -31.41 -16.35
C GLU A 164 -30.12 -30.08 -16.00
N LEU A 165 -29.92 -29.80 -14.71
CA LEU A 165 -29.33 -28.57 -14.18
C LEU A 165 -27.86 -28.41 -14.62
N GLY A 166 -27.17 -29.52 -14.89
CA GLY A 166 -25.79 -29.53 -15.37
C GLY A 166 -24.76 -29.23 -14.27
N LEU A 167 -24.88 -29.87 -13.11
CA LEU A 167 -23.84 -29.83 -12.07
C LEU A 167 -22.68 -30.78 -12.42
N HIS A 168 -21.43 -30.37 -12.22
CA HIS A 168 -20.28 -31.22 -12.56
C HIS A 168 -20.22 -32.49 -11.69
N PRO A 169 -19.84 -33.68 -12.22
CA PRO A 169 -19.82 -34.95 -11.47
C PRO A 169 -19.04 -34.94 -10.16
N SER A 170 -18.03 -34.07 -10.02
CA SER A 170 -17.28 -33.91 -8.77
C SER A 170 -18.17 -33.52 -7.59
N TYR A 171 -19.27 -32.81 -7.84
CA TYR A 171 -20.27 -32.46 -6.81
C TYR A 171 -20.84 -33.72 -6.15
N PHE A 172 -21.37 -34.64 -6.97
CA PHE A 172 -22.02 -35.87 -6.49
C PHE A 172 -21.03 -36.85 -5.85
N LYS A 173 -19.73 -36.74 -6.18
CA LYS A 173 -18.65 -37.43 -5.48
C LYS A 173 -18.39 -36.85 -4.10
N HIS A 174 -18.34 -35.52 -4.02
CA HIS A 174 -17.89 -34.79 -2.85
C HIS A 174 -18.92 -34.81 -1.72
N PHE A 175 -20.21 -34.80 -2.07
CA PHE A 175 -21.30 -34.75 -1.09
C PHE A 175 -21.98 -36.11 -0.89
N THR A 176 -22.29 -36.41 0.37
CA THR A 176 -23.10 -37.57 0.77
C THR A 176 -24.55 -37.40 0.33
N SER A 177 -25.30 -38.50 0.23
CA SER A 177 -26.72 -38.47 -0.16
C SER A 177 -27.57 -37.62 0.81
N ALA A 178 -27.22 -37.59 2.10
CA ALA A 178 -27.88 -36.73 3.09
C ALA A 178 -27.58 -35.24 2.88
N GLN A 179 -26.33 -34.87 2.56
CA GLN A 179 -25.97 -33.49 2.24
C GLN A 179 -26.65 -33.01 0.96
N ILE A 180 -26.68 -33.86 -0.08
CA ILE A 180 -27.36 -33.55 -1.34
C ILE A 180 -28.86 -33.35 -1.11
N ALA A 181 -29.50 -34.20 -0.29
CA ALA A 181 -30.90 -34.04 0.08
C ALA A 181 -31.17 -32.69 0.76
N ARG A 182 -30.30 -32.27 1.69
CA ARG A 182 -30.39 -30.96 2.35
C ARG A 182 -30.22 -29.81 1.35
N HIS A 183 -29.25 -29.89 0.44
CA HIS A 183 -29.04 -28.86 -0.59
C HIS A 183 -30.25 -28.73 -1.53
N LEU A 184 -30.86 -29.85 -1.91
CA LEU A 184 -32.06 -29.88 -2.73
C LEU A 184 -33.28 -29.31 -1.98
N HIS A 185 -33.44 -29.60 -0.69
CA HIS A 185 -34.44 -28.96 0.17
C HIS A 185 -34.30 -27.44 0.20
N CYS A 186 -33.09 -26.93 0.39
CA CYS A 186 -32.81 -25.49 0.36
C CYS A 186 -33.16 -24.87 -0.99
N LEU A 187 -32.82 -25.55 -2.10
CA LEU A 187 -33.15 -25.08 -3.44
C LEU A 187 -34.66 -25.03 -3.68
N ILE A 188 -35.40 -26.08 -3.28
CA ILE A 188 -36.86 -26.12 -3.42
C ILE A 188 -37.52 -25.01 -2.58
N ALA A 189 -37.06 -24.80 -1.35
CA ALA A 189 -37.54 -23.71 -0.50
C ALA A 189 -37.27 -22.33 -1.13
N ALA A 190 -36.06 -22.10 -1.64
CA ALA A 190 -35.69 -20.85 -2.29
C ALA A 190 -36.50 -20.60 -3.57
N LYS A 191 -36.78 -21.63 -4.37
CA LYS A 191 -37.68 -21.55 -5.54
C LYS A 191 -39.09 -21.12 -5.15
N LYS A 192 -39.64 -21.68 -4.06
CA LYS A 192 -40.97 -21.31 -3.57
C LYS A 192 -41.06 -19.85 -3.11
N VAL A 193 -39.98 -19.35 -2.48
CA VAL A 193 -39.89 -17.92 -2.10
C VAL A 193 -39.79 -17.02 -3.33
N ALA A 194 -39.01 -17.42 -4.33
CA ALA A 194 -38.85 -16.70 -5.60
C ALA A 194 -40.18 -16.62 -6.37
N GLU A 195 -40.91 -17.74 -6.47
CA GLU A 195 -42.27 -17.80 -7.04
C GLU A 195 -43.25 -16.88 -6.29
N ALA A 196 -43.23 -16.89 -4.96
CA ALA A 196 -44.12 -16.05 -4.13
C ALA A 196 -43.82 -14.55 -4.25
N THR A 197 -42.57 -14.19 -4.57
CA THR A 197 -42.12 -12.79 -4.72
C THR A 197 -42.09 -12.31 -6.17
N GLN A 198 -42.51 -13.14 -7.13
CA GLN A 198 -42.42 -12.87 -8.58
C GLN A 198 -40.99 -12.48 -9.00
N SER A 199 -39.99 -13.15 -8.42
CA SER A 199 -38.57 -12.92 -8.69
C SER A 199 -37.93 -14.19 -9.25
N ASP A 200 -36.93 -14.03 -10.12
CA ASP A 200 -36.08 -15.14 -10.56
C ASP A 200 -34.88 -15.37 -9.61
N TYR A 201 -34.82 -14.62 -8.51
CA TYR A 201 -33.72 -14.65 -7.56
C TYR A 201 -33.81 -15.85 -6.61
N ILE A 202 -32.89 -16.79 -6.77
CA ILE A 202 -32.67 -17.89 -5.84
C ILE A 202 -31.55 -17.50 -4.89
N HIS A 203 -31.82 -17.50 -3.60
CA HIS A 203 -30.82 -17.24 -2.57
C HIS A 203 -31.09 -18.02 -1.30
N PHE A 204 -30.05 -18.65 -0.77
CA PHE A 204 -30.14 -19.42 0.46
C PHE A 204 -28.78 -19.47 1.17
N GLU A 205 -28.80 -19.40 2.50
CA GLU A 205 -27.61 -19.33 3.33
C GLU A 205 -27.77 -20.22 4.56
N ILE A 206 -26.75 -21.04 4.83
CA ILE A 206 -26.60 -21.79 6.07
C ILE A 206 -25.19 -21.56 6.57
N GLU A 207 -25.04 -21.06 7.78
CA GLU A 207 -23.77 -20.89 8.45
C GLU A 207 -23.80 -21.66 9.78
N ASP A 208 -22.88 -22.62 9.91
CA ASP A 208 -22.61 -23.36 11.14
C ASP A 208 -21.20 -23.00 11.65
N ALA A 209 -20.79 -23.45 12.84
CA ALA A 209 -19.49 -23.10 13.42
C ALA A 209 -18.26 -23.59 12.60
N ASP A 210 -18.43 -24.67 11.83
CA ASP A 210 -17.34 -25.35 11.10
C ASP A 210 -17.56 -25.40 9.57
N SER A 211 -18.72 -24.96 9.08
CA SER A 211 -19.02 -24.90 7.66
C SER A 211 -20.04 -23.83 7.30
N ALA A 212 -19.96 -23.29 6.09
CA ALA A 212 -20.98 -22.45 5.50
C ALA A 212 -21.38 -22.95 4.10
N PHE A 213 -22.65 -22.77 3.76
CA PHE A 213 -23.24 -23.19 2.49
C PHE A 213 -24.11 -22.06 1.94
N TYR A 214 -23.80 -21.62 0.72
CA TYR A 214 -24.53 -20.56 0.05
C TYR A 214 -25.00 -21.00 -1.34
N LEU A 215 -26.25 -20.67 -1.66
CA LEU A 215 -26.84 -20.78 -2.99
C LEU A 215 -27.21 -19.38 -3.47
N THR A 216 -26.85 -19.03 -4.70
CA THR A 216 -27.28 -17.78 -5.32
C THR A 216 -27.46 -17.95 -6.82
N THR A 217 -28.37 -17.20 -7.44
CA THR A 217 -28.30 -17.02 -8.90
C THR A 217 -27.02 -16.27 -9.26
N MET A 218 -26.43 -16.66 -10.39
CA MET A 218 -25.18 -16.11 -10.91
C MET A 218 -25.39 -14.76 -11.62
N GLU A 219 -26.24 -13.90 -11.05
CA GLU A 219 -26.39 -12.51 -11.44
C GLU A 219 -25.26 -11.69 -10.79
N PRO A 220 -24.54 -10.82 -11.52
CA PRO A 220 -23.31 -10.18 -11.02
C PRO A 220 -23.47 -9.48 -9.66
N GLU A 221 -24.55 -8.73 -9.46
CA GLU A 221 -24.82 -8.02 -8.20
C GLU A 221 -25.11 -8.97 -7.03
N LYS A 222 -25.77 -10.11 -7.28
CA LYS A 222 -26.16 -11.07 -6.24
C LYS A 222 -25.02 -11.97 -5.80
N VAL A 223 -24.17 -12.34 -6.76
CA VAL A 223 -22.94 -13.09 -6.49
C VAL A 223 -21.98 -12.26 -5.64
N ALA A 224 -21.83 -10.96 -5.93
CA ALA A 224 -20.97 -10.08 -5.13
C ALA A 224 -21.41 -10.00 -3.65
N ILE A 225 -22.72 -10.01 -3.38
CA ILE A 225 -23.26 -10.07 -2.01
C ILE A 225 -22.88 -11.40 -1.34
N THR A 226 -22.96 -12.50 -2.08
CA THR A 226 -22.62 -13.84 -1.56
C THR A 226 -21.11 -14.00 -1.32
N ASP A 227 -20.27 -13.49 -2.22
CA ASP A 227 -18.81 -13.44 -2.05
C ASP A 227 -18.41 -12.65 -0.78
N ALA A 228 -19.08 -11.52 -0.53
CA ALA A 228 -18.84 -10.71 0.66
C ALA A 228 -19.16 -11.47 1.95
N LYS A 229 -20.22 -12.29 1.95
CA LYS A 229 -20.60 -13.13 3.09
C LYS A 229 -19.67 -14.31 3.31
N VAL A 230 -19.23 -14.97 2.23
CA VAL A 230 -18.19 -16.00 2.31
C VAL A 230 -16.92 -15.42 2.94
N ALA A 231 -16.52 -14.20 2.54
CA ALA A 231 -15.37 -13.52 3.12
C ALA A 231 -15.59 -13.13 4.59
N GLU A 232 -16.79 -12.64 4.95
CA GLU A 232 -17.17 -12.33 6.34
C GLU A 232 -17.04 -13.58 7.22
N TYR A 233 -17.61 -14.69 6.79
CA TYR A 233 -17.57 -15.96 7.51
C TYR A 233 -16.13 -16.43 7.77
N ILE A 234 -15.26 -16.38 6.76
CA ILE A 234 -13.84 -16.75 6.88
C ILE A 234 -13.08 -15.84 7.87
N ASN A 235 -13.42 -14.55 7.89
CA ASN A 235 -12.76 -13.56 8.74
C ASN A 235 -13.12 -13.69 10.23
N THR A 236 -14.15 -14.47 10.58
CA THR A 236 -14.55 -14.67 11.98
C THR A 236 -13.67 -15.66 12.75
N ALA A 237 -12.90 -16.53 12.08
CA ALA A 237 -12.10 -17.55 12.76
C ALA A 237 -10.61 -17.21 12.81
N GLN A 238 -9.98 -17.53 13.94
CA GLN A 238 -8.54 -17.41 14.14
C GLN A 238 -7.92 -18.82 14.16
N ASP A 239 -6.71 -18.93 13.63
CA ASP A 239 -5.83 -20.11 13.74
C ASP A 239 -6.39 -21.41 13.10
N CYS A 240 -7.10 -21.27 11.99
CA CYS A 240 -7.59 -22.39 11.18
C CYS A 240 -7.50 -22.08 9.68
N GLY A 241 -7.42 -23.12 8.85
CA GLY A 241 -7.52 -23.04 7.40
C GLY A 241 -8.97 -23.16 6.94
N PHE A 242 -9.25 -22.76 5.70
CA PHE A 242 -10.57 -22.93 5.08
C PHE A 242 -10.43 -23.54 3.69
N SER A 243 -11.35 -24.44 3.35
CA SER A 243 -11.54 -24.92 1.98
C SER A 243 -12.83 -24.35 1.41
N ILE A 244 -12.75 -23.62 0.30
CA ILE A 244 -13.90 -23.08 -0.42
C ILE A 244 -14.06 -23.88 -1.71
N THR A 245 -15.23 -24.46 -1.91
CA THR A 245 -15.62 -25.12 -3.17
C THR A 245 -16.70 -24.30 -3.82
N PHE A 246 -16.44 -23.80 -5.03
CA PHE A 246 -17.42 -23.13 -5.86
C PHE A 246 -17.84 -24.03 -7.03
N LEU A 247 -19.14 -24.16 -7.24
CA LEU A 247 -19.71 -24.93 -8.33
C LEU A 247 -20.77 -24.09 -9.04
N LYS A 248 -20.79 -24.17 -10.36
CA LYS A 248 -21.73 -23.46 -11.22
C LYS A 248 -22.52 -24.48 -12.03
N SER A 249 -23.84 -24.32 -12.10
CA SER A 249 -24.68 -25.11 -12.99
C SER A 249 -24.60 -24.59 -14.44
N GLU A 250 -24.84 -25.47 -15.41
CA GLU A 250 -24.93 -25.06 -16.82
C GLU A 250 -26.24 -24.33 -17.13
N LYS A 251 -27.34 -24.75 -16.48
CA LYS A 251 -28.67 -24.18 -16.68
C LYS A 251 -29.16 -23.39 -15.46
N PRO A 252 -30.09 -22.44 -15.65
CA PRO A 252 -30.78 -21.77 -14.56
C PRO A 252 -31.51 -22.75 -13.63
N PRO A 253 -31.70 -22.43 -12.33
CA PRO A 253 -32.42 -23.30 -11.42
C PRO A 253 -33.91 -23.42 -11.73
N MET A 254 -34.49 -22.47 -12.47
CA MET A 254 -35.89 -22.48 -12.92
C MET A 254 -35.94 -22.49 -14.46
N PRO A 255 -36.86 -23.23 -15.10
CA PRO A 255 -36.93 -23.37 -16.57
C PRO A 255 -37.00 -22.06 -17.36
N GLU A 256 -37.58 -20.99 -16.79
CA GLU A 256 -37.68 -19.65 -17.41
C GLU A 256 -36.61 -18.66 -16.91
N GLY A 257 -35.73 -19.08 -16.00
CA GLY A 257 -34.72 -18.23 -15.38
C GLY A 257 -33.62 -17.80 -16.37
N LYS A 258 -32.97 -16.66 -16.08
CA LYS A 258 -31.90 -16.11 -16.94
C LYS A 258 -30.49 -16.51 -16.54
N PHE A 259 -30.25 -16.74 -15.26
CA PHE A 259 -28.92 -16.94 -14.71
C PHE A 259 -28.74 -18.34 -14.12
N PRO A 260 -27.58 -18.98 -14.31
CA PRO A 260 -27.26 -20.27 -13.70
C PRO A 260 -27.19 -20.16 -12.17
N LEU A 261 -27.18 -21.31 -11.49
CA LEU A 261 -27.05 -21.43 -10.05
C LEU A 261 -25.57 -21.52 -9.64
N GLY A 262 -25.18 -20.73 -8.65
CA GLY A 262 -23.91 -20.81 -7.95
C GLY A 262 -24.07 -21.50 -6.60
N VAL A 263 -23.16 -22.42 -6.30
CA VAL A 263 -23.08 -23.15 -5.03
C VAL A 263 -21.72 -22.90 -4.40
N PHE A 264 -21.70 -22.33 -3.20
CA PHE A 264 -20.50 -22.10 -2.41
C PHE A 264 -20.53 -22.99 -1.17
N VAL A 265 -19.49 -23.78 -0.99
CA VAL A 265 -19.31 -24.62 0.20
C VAL A 265 -17.99 -24.27 0.86
N VAL A 266 -18.08 -23.74 2.08
CA VAL A 266 -16.94 -23.35 2.90
C VAL A 266 -16.82 -24.35 4.04
N GLY A 267 -15.64 -24.96 4.21
CA GLY A 267 -15.35 -25.87 5.32
C GLY A 267 -14.12 -25.43 6.08
N LYS A 268 -14.21 -25.36 7.40
CA LYS A 268 -13.07 -25.09 8.29
C LYS A 268 -12.16 -26.30 8.38
N GLN A 269 -10.84 -26.07 8.40
CA GLN A 269 -9.81 -27.10 8.51
C GLN A 269 -8.80 -26.74 9.59
N GLN A 270 -8.33 -27.72 10.35
CA GLN A 270 -7.27 -27.51 11.33
C GLN A 270 -5.91 -27.82 10.71
N PHE A 271 -4.92 -26.97 11.00
CA PHE A 271 -3.52 -27.24 10.68
C PHE A 271 -2.96 -28.23 11.70
N ASP A 272 -2.14 -29.17 11.24
CA ASP A 272 -1.47 -30.17 12.09
C ASP A 272 -0.04 -29.74 12.48
N SER A 273 0.28 -28.44 12.31
CA SER A 273 1.65 -27.95 12.44
C SER A 273 2.07 -27.76 13.91
N SER A 274 3.33 -28.04 14.21
CA SER A 274 3.98 -27.71 15.49
C SER A 274 4.47 -26.25 15.58
N VAL A 275 4.24 -25.43 14.55
CA VAL A 275 4.72 -24.05 14.45
C VAL A 275 3.70 -23.10 15.05
N LYS A 276 4.14 -22.17 15.90
CA LYS A 276 3.24 -21.13 16.45
C LYS A 276 2.83 -20.17 15.34
N PHE A 277 1.58 -19.71 15.35
CA PHE A 277 1.05 -18.81 14.32
C PHE A 277 1.92 -17.56 14.08
N GLU A 278 2.52 -17.00 15.13
CA GLU A 278 3.41 -15.84 15.06
C GLU A 278 4.68 -16.10 14.25
N ASP A 279 5.15 -17.35 14.21
CA ASP A 279 6.36 -17.78 13.50
C ASP A 279 6.06 -18.25 12.07
N MET A 280 4.79 -18.52 11.73
CA MET A 280 4.37 -18.95 10.39
C MET A 280 4.51 -17.86 9.32
N MET A 281 4.60 -16.59 9.72
CA MET A 281 4.63 -15.46 8.78
C MET A 281 5.88 -15.42 7.89
N ASP A 282 6.99 -15.99 8.33
CA ASP A 282 8.24 -16.06 7.57
C ASP A 282 8.59 -17.52 7.18
N GLU A 283 7.70 -18.48 7.46
CA GLU A 283 7.88 -19.90 7.10
C GLU A 283 7.47 -20.15 5.65
N THR A 284 8.28 -20.91 4.90
CA THR A 284 8.03 -21.20 3.49
C THR A 284 7.80 -22.69 3.22
N ASP A 285 8.11 -23.58 4.16
CA ASP A 285 7.94 -25.03 3.97
C ASP A 285 6.46 -25.42 3.88
N LEU A 286 6.03 -25.85 2.69
CA LEU A 286 4.67 -26.31 2.38
C LEU A 286 4.18 -27.41 3.34
N GLN A 287 5.07 -28.27 3.85
CA GLN A 287 4.69 -29.32 4.80
C GLN A 287 4.27 -28.77 6.16
N LEU A 288 4.73 -27.56 6.51
CA LEU A 288 4.43 -26.89 7.78
C LEU A 288 3.27 -25.90 7.64
N VAL A 289 3.06 -25.33 6.45
CA VAL A 289 2.06 -24.27 6.21
C VAL A 289 0.80 -24.74 5.45
N ALA A 290 0.71 -26.00 5.07
CA ALA A 290 -0.48 -26.58 4.42
C ALA A 290 -1.29 -27.50 5.36
N THR A 291 -2.57 -27.71 5.04
CA THR A 291 -3.40 -28.67 5.79
C THR A 291 -3.08 -30.12 5.38
N PRO A 292 -3.22 -31.12 6.28
CA PRO A 292 -2.97 -32.53 5.95
C PRO A 292 -3.79 -33.01 4.75
N ARG A 293 -5.03 -32.54 4.63
CA ARG A 293 -5.92 -32.86 3.51
C ARG A 293 -5.40 -32.30 2.19
N PHE A 294 -4.90 -31.06 2.17
CA PHE A 294 -4.31 -30.46 0.97
C PHE A 294 -3.11 -31.28 0.48
N LEU A 295 -2.26 -31.74 1.39
CA LEU A 295 -1.08 -32.56 1.07
C LEU A 295 -1.49 -33.95 0.55
N GLN A 296 -2.52 -34.58 1.13
CA GLN A 296 -3.00 -35.91 0.69
C GLN A 296 -3.68 -35.89 -0.68
N GLU A 297 -4.40 -34.81 -1.01
CA GLU A 297 -5.16 -34.72 -2.26
C GLU A 297 -4.30 -34.35 -3.49
N ARG A 298 -3.02 -33.98 -3.31
CA ARG A 298 -2.14 -33.51 -4.39
C ARG A 298 -0.90 -34.39 -4.54
N SER A 299 -0.52 -34.67 -5.80
CA SER A 299 0.69 -35.43 -6.09
C SER A 299 1.95 -34.66 -5.66
N VAL A 300 3.06 -35.39 -5.48
CA VAL A 300 4.36 -34.81 -5.07
C VAL A 300 4.85 -33.76 -6.07
N GLU A 301 4.58 -33.95 -7.36
CA GLU A 301 4.93 -33.00 -8.42
C GLU A 301 4.14 -31.69 -8.28
N VAL A 302 2.85 -31.77 -7.97
CA VAL A 302 2.01 -30.58 -7.76
C VAL A 302 2.41 -29.83 -6.48
N GLN A 303 2.77 -30.56 -5.42
CA GLN A 303 3.29 -29.97 -4.18
C GLN A 303 4.58 -29.16 -4.42
N LYS A 304 5.52 -29.66 -5.23
CA LYS A 304 6.76 -28.93 -5.58
C LYS A 304 6.49 -27.60 -6.31
N LEU A 305 5.45 -27.56 -7.14
CA LEU A 305 5.05 -26.32 -7.82
C LEU A 305 4.51 -25.29 -6.82
N TYR A 306 3.69 -25.72 -5.86
CA TYR A 306 3.22 -24.87 -4.76
C TYR A 306 4.37 -24.39 -3.87
N GLN A 307 5.36 -25.23 -3.55
CA GLN A 307 6.55 -24.83 -2.80
C GLN A 307 7.29 -23.69 -3.52
N THR A 308 7.56 -23.86 -4.82
CA THR A 308 8.25 -22.85 -5.63
C THR A 308 7.47 -21.53 -5.66
N LEU A 309 6.15 -21.62 -5.73
CA LEU A 309 5.26 -20.47 -5.72
C LEU A 309 5.28 -19.74 -4.36
N ILE A 310 5.28 -20.48 -3.25
CA ILE A 310 5.42 -19.93 -1.89
C ILE A 310 6.77 -19.23 -1.74
N ASP A 311 7.86 -19.88 -2.13
CA ASP A 311 9.21 -19.29 -2.03
C ASP A 311 9.31 -17.98 -2.81
N GLU A 312 8.75 -17.91 -4.02
CA GLU A 312 8.72 -16.68 -4.83
C GLU A 312 7.78 -15.61 -4.27
N THR A 313 6.60 -15.99 -3.77
CA THR A 313 5.68 -15.06 -3.11
C THR A 313 6.31 -14.48 -1.84
N MET A 314 7.04 -15.28 -1.08
CA MET A 314 7.75 -14.84 0.12
C MET A 314 8.98 -13.99 -0.20
N ALA A 315 9.70 -14.31 -1.27
CA ALA A 315 10.81 -13.50 -1.75
C ALA A 315 10.35 -12.12 -2.26
N THR A 316 9.22 -12.08 -2.99
CA THR A 316 8.68 -10.85 -3.59
C THR A 316 7.75 -10.08 -2.65
N ARG A 317 7.23 -10.72 -1.61
CA ARG A 317 6.12 -10.26 -0.75
C ARG A 317 4.94 -9.72 -1.57
N ASN A 318 4.68 -10.32 -2.73
CA ASN A 318 3.63 -9.91 -3.65
C ASN A 318 2.89 -11.12 -4.23
N THR A 319 1.83 -10.84 -4.99
CA THR A 319 1.06 -11.86 -5.70
C THR A 319 1.87 -12.46 -6.84
N VAL A 320 2.19 -13.75 -6.75
CA VAL A 320 2.86 -14.50 -7.82
C VAL A 320 1.81 -15.30 -8.58
N VAL A 321 1.85 -15.18 -9.91
CA VAL A 321 0.97 -15.88 -10.83
C VAL A 321 1.83 -16.71 -11.77
N LYS A 322 1.57 -18.01 -11.85
CA LYS A 322 2.27 -18.94 -12.73
C LYS A 322 1.31 -19.71 -13.60
N VAL A 323 1.70 -19.91 -14.85
CA VAL A 323 0.99 -20.76 -15.82
C VAL A 323 1.93 -21.89 -16.22
N PHE A 324 1.44 -23.12 -16.19
CA PHE A 324 2.17 -24.30 -16.68
C PHE A 324 1.24 -25.25 -17.41
N ASP A 325 1.79 -26.08 -18.28
CA ASP A 325 1.01 -27.11 -18.95
C ASP A 325 0.49 -28.13 -17.94
N ALA A 326 -0.79 -28.44 -18.02
CA ALA A 326 -1.44 -29.35 -17.10
C ALA A 326 -0.78 -30.74 -17.18
N PRO A 327 -0.34 -31.31 -16.04
CA PRO A 327 0.11 -32.70 -16.00
C PRO A 327 -0.93 -33.64 -16.61
N ALA A 328 -0.51 -34.71 -17.30
CA ALA A 328 -1.39 -35.59 -18.06
C ALA A 328 -2.56 -36.22 -17.25
N ASN A 329 -2.41 -36.29 -15.93
CA ASN A 329 -3.41 -36.76 -14.97
C ASN A 329 -4.42 -35.69 -14.52
N LEU A 330 -4.21 -34.41 -14.84
CA LEU A 330 -5.07 -33.27 -14.50
C LEU A 330 -5.78 -32.65 -15.71
N ALA A 331 -5.31 -32.92 -16.93
CA ALA A 331 -5.88 -32.35 -18.16
C ALA A 331 -7.11 -33.13 -18.65
N GLN A 332 -8.29 -32.51 -18.66
CA GLN A 332 -9.49 -33.06 -19.34
C GLN A 332 -9.42 -32.92 -20.88
N LYS A 333 -8.50 -32.09 -21.42
CA LYS A 333 -8.25 -31.89 -22.86
C LYS A 333 -6.76 -31.68 -23.12
N SER A 334 -6.27 -32.17 -24.26
CA SER A 334 -4.90 -31.91 -24.75
C SER A 334 -4.64 -30.41 -24.86
N GLY A 335 -3.60 -29.90 -24.19
CA GLY A 335 -3.22 -28.48 -24.19
C GLY A 335 -3.82 -27.63 -23.06
N ALA A 336 -4.42 -28.24 -22.03
CA ALA A 336 -4.89 -27.50 -20.86
C ALA A 336 -3.71 -26.88 -20.07
N GLN A 337 -3.90 -25.67 -19.56
CA GLN A 337 -2.94 -24.98 -18.70
C GLN A 337 -3.47 -24.87 -17.28
N VAL A 338 -2.59 -24.95 -16.29
CA VAL A 338 -2.89 -24.74 -14.88
C VAL A 338 -2.34 -23.36 -14.49
N LEU A 339 -3.24 -22.54 -13.95
CA LEU A 339 -2.93 -21.26 -13.33
C LEU A 339 -2.76 -21.48 -11.82
N GLN A 340 -1.59 -21.17 -11.29
CA GLN A 340 -1.32 -21.14 -9.86
C GLN A 340 -1.11 -19.71 -9.38
N LEU A 341 -1.74 -19.40 -8.24
CA LEU A 341 -1.82 -18.07 -7.67
C LEU A 341 -1.41 -18.18 -6.20
N ALA A 342 -0.46 -17.35 -5.76
CA ALA A 342 -0.17 -17.16 -4.35
C ALA A 342 -0.04 -15.67 -4.06
N ALA A 343 -0.54 -15.26 -2.90
CA ALA A 343 -0.46 -13.88 -2.44
C ALA A 343 0.00 -13.85 -0.99
N PHE A 344 0.88 -12.90 -0.71
CA PHE A 344 1.24 -12.53 0.65
C PHE A 344 0.19 -11.55 1.19
N ASP A 345 -0.52 -11.89 2.26
CA ASP A 345 -1.53 -11.02 2.93
C ASP A 345 -1.29 -11.04 4.45
N VAL A 346 -0.95 -9.87 4.99
CA VAL A 346 -0.49 -9.68 6.37
C VAL A 346 -1.62 -9.31 7.33
N ASP A 347 -2.72 -8.78 6.80
CA ASP A 347 -3.82 -8.21 7.59
C ASP A 347 -5.01 -9.18 7.74
N ARG A 348 -4.84 -10.45 7.32
CA ARG A 348 -5.87 -11.51 7.30
C ARG A 348 -7.18 -11.07 6.64
N LYS A 349 -7.16 -10.08 5.74
CA LYS A 349 -8.40 -9.53 5.18
C LYS A 349 -8.97 -10.42 4.09
N GLY A 350 -8.15 -11.12 3.29
CA GLY A 350 -8.51 -12.18 2.32
C GLY A 350 -9.55 -11.83 1.23
N SER A 351 -10.29 -10.74 1.44
CA SER A 351 -11.57 -10.38 0.83
C SER A 351 -11.34 -9.68 -0.50
N ALA A 352 -10.32 -8.83 -0.56
CA ALA A 352 -9.88 -8.23 -1.81
C ALA A 352 -9.42 -9.31 -2.79
N TYR A 353 -8.61 -10.27 -2.34
CA TYR A 353 -7.96 -11.25 -3.22
C TYR A 353 -8.90 -12.32 -3.79
N ILE A 354 -9.81 -12.86 -2.97
CA ILE A 354 -10.81 -13.85 -3.43
C ILE A 354 -11.83 -13.17 -4.36
N SER A 355 -12.27 -11.96 -4.02
CA SER A 355 -13.15 -11.18 -4.89
C SER A 355 -12.46 -10.85 -6.21
N GLU A 356 -11.21 -10.38 -6.18
CA GLU A 356 -10.43 -9.98 -7.37
C GLU A 356 -10.07 -11.15 -8.27
N ILE A 357 -9.76 -12.33 -7.71
CA ILE A 357 -9.51 -13.55 -8.48
C ILE A 357 -10.80 -14.10 -9.07
N ASN A 358 -11.88 -14.14 -8.29
CA ASN A 358 -13.16 -14.61 -8.82
C ASN A 358 -13.69 -13.66 -9.90
N GLU A 359 -13.45 -12.36 -9.77
CA GLU A 359 -13.79 -11.33 -10.76
C GLU A 359 -12.88 -11.38 -12.00
N CYS A 360 -11.59 -11.69 -11.80
CA CYS A 360 -10.65 -12.10 -12.85
C CYS A 360 -11.27 -13.27 -13.60
N PHE A 361 -11.58 -14.40 -12.95
CA PHE A 361 -12.15 -15.59 -13.59
C PHE A 361 -13.47 -15.36 -14.35
N ARG A 362 -14.23 -14.33 -13.99
CA ARG A 362 -15.55 -14.06 -14.59
C ARG A 362 -15.48 -13.42 -15.97
N SER A 363 -14.41 -12.70 -16.30
CA SER A 363 -14.48 -11.63 -17.33
C SER A 363 -13.97 -11.98 -18.75
N HIS A 364 -13.67 -13.25 -19.04
CA HIS A 364 -13.56 -13.85 -20.40
C HIS A 364 -14.21 -15.26 -20.44
N ASN A 365 -14.99 -15.64 -19.42
CA ASN A 365 -14.63 -16.89 -18.72
C ASN A 365 -13.15 -16.84 -18.18
N VAL A 366 -12.43 -15.67 -18.26
CA VAL A 366 -11.56 -14.86 -17.34
C VAL A 366 -10.95 -13.52 -17.96
N GLU A 367 -11.27 -12.29 -17.47
CA GLU A 367 -10.56 -10.94 -17.46
C GLU A 367 -11.25 -9.58 -17.90
N PRO A 368 -11.26 -8.51 -17.05
CA PRO A 368 -10.08 -7.65 -16.96
C PRO A 368 -9.50 -7.40 -15.56
N LYS A 369 -8.24 -6.94 -15.65
CA LYS A 369 -7.36 -6.35 -14.64
C LYS A 369 -7.83 -4.98 -14.17
N ARG A 370 -7.73 -4.73 -12.86
CA ARG A 370 -7.70 -3.37 -12.30
C ARG A 370 -6.27 -2.84 -12.31
N PHE A 371 -6.07 -1.67 -12.91
CA PHE A 371 -4.89 -0.84 -12.70
C PHE A 371 -5.34 0.43 -12.00
N TYR A 372 -4.74 0.74 -10.86
CA TYR A 372 -5.00 1.98 -10.16
C TYR A 372 -4.02 3.05 -10.65
N PHE A 373 -4.54 3.98 -11.44
CA PHE A 373 -3.84 5.22 -11.76
C PHE A 373 -4.59 6.37 -11.10
N ILE A 374 -4.19 6.74 -9.89
CA ILE A 374 -4.63 8.00 -9.30
C ILE A 374 -3.62 9.05 -9.74
N PHE A 375 -3.99 9.81 -10.76
CA PHE A 375 -3.36 11.10 -11.03
C PHE A 375 -4.31 12.18 -10.55
N SER A 376 -3.84 13.08 -9.68
CA SER A 376 -4.54 14.34 -9.45
C SER A 376 -4.42 15.19 -10.72
N PHE A 377 -5.47 15.21 -11.54
CA PHE A 377 -5.50 15.95 -12.81
C PHE A 377 -5.84 17.42 -12.57
N PHE A 378 -4.85 18.26 -12.28
CA PHE A 378 -5.05 19.71 -12.30
C PHE A 378 -5.45 20.18 -13.72
N PRO A 379 -6.48 21.03 -13.88
CA PRO A 379 -6.75 21.71 -15.14
C PRO A 379 -5.70 22.79 -15.35
N LYS A 380 -5.50 23.16 -16.61
CA LYS A 380 -4.78 24.37 -16.96
C LYS A 380 -5.43 25.53 -16.22
N GLU A 381 -4.60 26.46 -15.77
CA GLU A 381 -5.08 27.72 -15.23
C GLU A 381 -6.02 28.35 -16.27
N THR A 382 -7.26 28.66 -15.88
CA THR A 382 -8.12 29.47 -16.71
C THR A 382 -7.66 30.91 -16.62
N GLU A 383 -7.94 31.73 -17.65
CA GLU A 383 -7.58 33.16 -17.61
C GLU A 383 -8.17 33.85 -16.37
N GLU A 384 -9.34 33.39 -15.90
CA GLU A 384 -10.00 33.90 -14.69
C GLU A 384 -9.23 33.55 -13.41
N TYR A 385 -8.71 32.32 -13.27
CA TYR A 385 -7.88 31.95 -12.11
C TYR A 385 -6.57 32.75 -12.11
N LEU A 386 -5.91 32.90 -13.26
CA LEU A 386 -4.67 33.68 -13.37
C LEU A 386 -4.88 35.14 -13.00
N ALA A 387 -5.95 35.75 -13.50
CA ALA A 387 -6.30 37.13 -13.18
C ALA A 387 -6.58 37.31 -11.68
N LEU A 388 -7.32 36.38 -11.05
CA LEU A 388 -7.58 36.41 -9.61
C LEU A 388 -6.32 36.13 -8.78
N ALA A 389 -5.49 35.17 -9.18
CA ALA A 389 -4.25 34.82 -8.49
C ALA A 389 -3.22 35.95 -8.55
N ASP A 390 -3.13 36.68 -9.67
CA ASP A 390 -2.27 37.86 -9.81
C ASP A 390 -2.85 39.06 -9.05
N TYR A 391 -4.18 39.24 -9.05
CA TYR A 391 -4.85 40.24 -8.22
C TYR A 391 -4.60 40.03 -6.72
N PHE A 392 -4.62 38.77 -6.25
CA PHE A 392 -4.33 38.42 -4.86
C PHE A 392 -2.84 38.17 -4.58
N LYS A 393 -1.93 38.47 -5.51
CA LYS A 393 -0.49 38.24 -5.33
C LYS A 393 0.09 38.91 -4.08
N ASN A 394 -0.49 40.05 -3.67
CA ASN A 394 -0.11 40.80 -2.48
C ASN A 394 -1.04 40.57 -1.27
N ASP A 395 -2.05 39.70 -1.39
CA ASP A 395 -2.99 39.32 -0.32
C ASP A 395 -2.93 37.79 -0.12
N PRO A 396 -1.95 37.29 0.66
CA PRO A 396 -1.67 35.86 0.78
C PRO A 396 -2.85 35.04 1.32
N SER A 397 -3.70 35.65 2.16
CA SER A 397 -4.87 34.99 2.72
C SER A 397 -5.88 34.65 1.63
N LYS A 398 -6.25 35.65 0.81
CA LYS A 398 -7.20 35.44 -0.30
C LYS A 398 -6.63 34.56 -1.39
N LYS A 399 -5.32 34.64 -1.62
CA LYS A 399 -4.63 33.73 -2.54
C LYS A 399 -4.72 32.27 -2.07
N SER A 400 -4.46 32.03 -0.78
CA SER A 400 -4.59 30.68 -0.20
C SER A 400 -6.02 30.15 -0.24
N GLU A 401 -7.03 31.00 -0.03
CA GLU A 401 -8.45 30.64 -0.17
C GLU A 401 -8.79 30.28 -1.63
N LEU A 402 -8.33 31.08 -2.60
CA LEU A 402 -8.52 30.80 -4.03
C LEU A 402 -7.89 29.46 -4.42
N ASP A 403 -6.65 29.20 -3.98
CA ASP A 403 -5.96 27.95 -4.22
C ASP A 403 -6.69 26.77 -3.56
N SER A 404 -7.27 26.97 -2.37
CA SER A 404 -8.08 25.95 -1.70
C SER A 404 -9.38 25.65 -2.43
N LEU A 405 -10.10 26.70 -2.86
CA LEU A 405 -11.32 26.55 -3.63
C LEU A 405 -11.07 25.82 -4.96
N PHE A 406 -9.95 26.14 -5.62
CA PHE A 406 -9.50 25.44 -6.82
C PHE A 406 -9.24 23.96 -6.52
N ARG A 407 -8.51 23.63 -5.44
CA ARG A 407 -8.28 22.24 -5.02
C ARG A 407 -9.56 21.47 -4.69
N ASP A 408 -10.48 22.09 -3.94
CA ASP A 408 -11.72 21.44 -3.49
C ASP A 408 -12.69 21.21 -4.66
N THR A 409 -12.76 22.14 -5.60
CA THR A 409 -13.55 21.96 -6.83
C THR A 409 -12.99 20.82 -7.68
N MET A 410 -11.67 20.64 -7.67
CA MET A 410 -10.97 19.62 -8.45
C MET A 410 -11.05 18.22 -7.85
N ALA A 411 -10.86 18.08 -6.54
CA ALA A 411 -10.95 16.81 -5.83
C ALA A 411 -12.36 16.18 -5.94
N ASN A 412 -13.39 17.02 -6.11
CA ASN A 412 -14.77 16.57 -6.30
C ASN A 412 -15.13 16.27 -7.78
N ALA A 413 -14.34 16.74 -8.75
CA ALA A 413 -14.67 16.62 -10.18
C ALA A 413 -14.04 15.39 -10.87
N ILE A 414 -12.93 14.85 -10.36
CA ILE A 414 -12.19 13.75 -11.00
C ILE A 414 -11.89 12.67 -9.96
N THR A 415 -12.77 11.66 -9.91
CA THR A 415 -12.61 10.48 -9.06
C THR A 415 -12.01 9.30 -9.82
N TYR A 416 -11.57 8.27 -9.10
CA TYR A 416 -11.11 7.01 -9.71
C TYR A 416 -12.17 6.42 -10.64
N GLU A 417 -13.42 6.36 -10.18
CA GLU A 417 -14.56 5.83 -10.94
C GLU A 417 -14.72 6.61 -12.24
N ARG A 418 -14.57 7.94 -12.19
CA ARG A 418 -14.68 8.77 -13.39
C ARG A 418 -13.57 8.52 -14.40
N ILE A 419 -12.33 8.31 -13.95
CA ILE A 419 -11.21 7.98 -14.84
C ILE A 419 -11.47 6.63 -15.49
N TYR A 420 -11.85 5.63 -14.70
CA TYR A 420 -12.17 4.29 -15.21
C TYR A 420 -13.31 4.31 -16.23
N ASP A 421 -14.40 5.03 -15.95
CA ASP A 421 -15.54 5.19 -16.85
C ASP A 421 -15.12 5.86 -18.16
N ALA A 422 -14.27 6.89 -18.10
CA ALA A 422 -13.75 7.57 -19.28
C ALA A 422 -12.90 6.64 -20.15
N LEU A 423 -12.05 5.80 -19.57
CA LEU A 423 -11.24 4.84 -20.31
C LEU A 423 -12.09 3.72 -20.91
N SER A 424 -13.00 3.15 -20.11
CA SER A 424 -13.83 2.01 -20.49
C SER A 424 -14.87 2.39 -21.56
N SER A 425 -15.48 3.58 -21.43
CA SER A 425 -16.46 4.06 -22.40
C SER A 425 -15.83 4.49 -23.73
N ASN A 426 -14.51 4.70 -23.76
CA ASN A 426 -13.74 5.09 -24.95
C ASN A 426 -12.64 4.06 -25.26
N TYR A 427 -12.93 2.76 -25.10
CA TYR A 427 -11.96 1.68 -25.24
C TYR A 427 -11.32 1.61 -26.64
N GLU A 428 -12.05 1.99 -27.69
CA GLU A 428 -11.56 2.05 -29.08
C GLU A 428 -10.40 3.03 -29.27
N LEU A 429 -10.37 4.10 -28.47
CA LEU A 429 -9.25 5.05 -28.41
C LEU A 429 -8.20 4.63 -27.39
N THR A 430 -8.63 4.05 -26.26
CA THR A 430 -7.75 3.66 -25.15
C THR A 430 -6.81 2.50 -25.51
N LEU A 431 -7.29 1.51 -26.29
CA LEU A 431 -6.46 0.37 -26.71
C LEU A 431 -5.25 0.80 -27.57
N PRO A 432 -5.40 1.59 -28.65
CA PRO A 432 -4.26 2.16 -29.38
C PRO A 432 -3.31 2.99 -28.50
N MET A 433 -3.83 3.75 -27.53
CA MET A 433 -2.98 4.50 -26.59
C MET A 433 -2.14 3.58 -25.71
N PHE A 434 -2.71 2.45 -25.27
CA PHE A 434 -1.98 1.43 -24.53
C PHE A 434 -0.92 0.74 -25.39
N ASP A 435 -1.19 0.49 -26.66
CA ASP A 435 -0.19 -0.04 -27.60
C ASP A 435 0.98 0.93 -27.77
N ASP A 436 0.73 2.24 -27.84
CA ASP A 436 1.80 3.24 -27.88
C ASP A 436 2.60 3.27 -26.57
N PHE A 437 1.93 3.21 -25.41
CA PHE A 437 2.59 3.05 -24.11
C PHE A 437 3.49 1.81 -24.10
N LYS A 438 2.98 0.67 -24.56
CA LYS A 438 3.74 -0.59 -24.63
C LYS A 438 4.96 -0.45 -25.52
N LYS A 439 4.83 0.15 -26.71
CA LYS A 439 5.96 0.37 -27.62
C LYS A 439 7.05 1.21 -26.97
N VAL A 440 6.69 2.28 -26.26
CA VAL A 440 7.65 3.14 -25.56
C VAL A 440 8.29 2.38 -24.40
N ALA A 441 7.49 1.70 -23.58
CA ALA A 441 7.94 0.97 -22.40
C ALA A 441 8.86 -0.22 -22.72
N THR A 442 8.68 -0.87 -23.88
CA THR A 442 9.51 -2.01 -24.32
C THR A 442 10.60 -1.61 -25.31
N GLY A 443 10.79 -0.31 -25.57
CA GLY A 443 11.85 0.19 -26.46
C GLY A 443 11.61 -0.01 -27.96
N LEU A 444 10.40 -0.38 -28.37
CA LEU A 444 10.00 -0.44 -29.79
C LEU A 444 9.83 0.96 -30.40
N SER A 445 9.70 2.00 -29.56
CA SER A 445 9.63 3.40 -29.99
C SER A 445 10.24 4.31 -28.92
N LYS A 446 10.80 5.44 -29.33
CA LYS A 446 11.17 6.51 -28.40
C LYS A 446 9.90 7.17 -27.85
N PRO A 447 9.93 7.83 -26.68
CA PRO A 447 8.76 8.54 -26.14
C PRO A 447 8.22 9.58 -27.13
N PHE A 448 6.91 9.60 -27.37
CA PHE A 448 6.26 10.50 -28.32
C PHE A 448 4.80 10.80 -27.94
N TYR A 449 4.32 11.98 -28.33
CA TYR A 449 2.91 12.36 -28.22
C TYR A 449 2.18 12.02 -29.52
N ASN A 450 1.21 11.09 -29.47
CA ASN A 450 0.45 10.70 -30.66
C ASN A 450 -0.61 11.75 -30.99
N GLN A 451 -0.28 12.68 -31.90
CA GLN A 451 -1.18 13.75 -32.32
C GLN A 451 -2.44 13.20 -33.02
N GLU A 452 -2.33 12.12 -33.81
CA GLU A 452 -3.46 11.53 -34.52
C GLU A 452 -4.52 11.00 -33.54
N LEU A 453 -4.11 10.33 -32.47
CA LEU A 453 -5.03 9.90 -31.41
C LEU A 453 -5.58 11.08 -30.62
N ALA A 454 -4.79 12.13 -30.39
CA ALA A 454 -5.27 13.34 -29.73
C ALA A 454 -6.36 14.06 -30.53
N ASP A 455 -6.23 14.11 -31.86
CA ASP A 455 -7.22 14.71 -32.76
C ASP A 455 -8.52 13.87 -32.76
N LYS A 456 -8.41 12.52 -32.81
CA LYS A 456 -9.56 11.63 -32.67
C LYS A 456 -10.29 11.78 -31.35
N VAL A 457 -9.56 12.06 -30.26
CA VAL A 457 -10.16 12.36 -28.96
C VAL A 457 -10.99 13.64 -29.02
N ASP A 458 -10.50 14.70 -29.68
CA ASP A 458 -11.27 15.94 -29.83
C ASP A 458 -12.53 15.76 -30.68
N ASP A 459 -12.46 14.91 -31.71
CA ASP A 459 -13.58 14.69 -32.62
C ASP A 459 -14.66 13.76 -32.05
N GLN A 460 -14.28 12.73 -31.29
CA GLN A 460 -15.17 11.62 -30.91
C GLN A 460 -15.66 11.71 -29.47
N VAL A 461 -14.94 12.39 -28.58
CA VAL A 461 -15.24 12.37 -27.13
C VAL A 461 -16.03 13.61 -26.74
N GLY A 462 -17.35 13.44 -26.59
CA GLY A 462 -18.27 14.56 -26.28
C GLY A 462 -18.05 15.21 -24.91
N SER A 463 -17.48 14.49 -23.94
CA SER A 463 -17.15 15.03 -22.62
C SER A 463 -15.76 15.66 -22.62
N ARG A 464 -15.69 16.98 -22.38
CA ARG A 464 -14.40 17.69 -22.21
C ARG A 464 -13.52 17.09 -21.10
N PHE A 465 -14.13 16.54 -20.05
CA PHE A 465 -13.40 15.89 -18.97
C PHE A 465 -12.77 14.57 -19.41
N ASP A 466 -13.52 13.75 -20.15
CA ASP A 466 -13.04 12.45 -20.61
C ASP A 466 -11.96 12.62 -21.68
N ALA A 467 -12.14 13.60 -22.58
CA ALA A 467 -11.12 14.00 -23.54
C ALA A 467 -9.80 14.41 -22.86
N LYS A 468 -9.88 15.15 -21.75
CA LYS A 468 -8.71 15.55 -20.97
C LYS A 468 -8.03 14.35 -20.29
N ILE A 469 -8.80 13.39 -19.77
CA ILE A 469 -8.26 12.15 -19.19
C ILE A 469 -7.47 11.38 -20.25
N LEU A 470 -8.06 11.16 -21.43
CA LEU A 470 -7.44 10.42 -22.54
C LEU A 470 -6.19 11.12 -23.07
N LYS A 471 -6.23 12.45 -23.27
CA LYS A 471 -5.05 13.23 -23.67
C LYS A 471 -3.93 13.21 -22.63
N THR A 472 -4.26 13.03 -21.36
CA THR A 472 -3.24 12.86 -20.34
C THR A 472 -2.54 11.50 -20.46
N LEU A 473 -3.22 10.43 -20.86
CA LEU A 473 -2.55 9.15 -21.15
C LEU A 473 -1.51 9.30 -22.27
N LEU A 474 -1.87 10.00 -23.34
CA LEU A 474 -0.93 10.32 -24.43
C LEU A 474 0.28 11.10 -23.93
N LYS A 475 0.05 12.08 -23.04
CA LYS A 475 1.12 12.84 -22.40
C LYS A 475 2.03 11.96 -21.55
N LEU A 476 1.48 11.06 -20.75
CA LEU A 476 2.28 10.15 -19.91
C LEU A 476 3.19 9.27 -20.77
N SER A 477 2.68 8.71 -21.87
CA SER A 477 3.51 7.95 -22.83
C SER A 477 4.59 8.81 -23.48
N ALA A 478 4.30 10.09 -23.78
CA ALA A 478 5.25 11.01 -24.38
C ALA A 478 6.45 11.36 -23.48
N HIS A 479 6.27 11.29 -22.17
CA HIS A 479 7.30 11.62 -21.17
C HIS A 479 7.84 10.39 -20.44
N LEU A 480 7.40 9.18 -20.80
CA LEU A 480 7.82 7.95 -20.13
C LEU A 480 9.26 7.59 -20.52
N GLN A 481 10.15 7.56 -19.55
CA GLN A 481 11.56 7.27 -19.79
C GLN A 481 11.93 5.82 -19.45
N MET A 482 11.26 5.23 -18.45
CA MET A 482 11.49 3.85 -18.02
C MET A 482 10.34 3.34 -17.17
N THR A 483 10.06 2.03 -17.22
CA THR A 483 9.09 1.40 -16.31
C THR A 483 9.37 -0.09 -16.13
N ASN A 484 9.05 -0.62 -14.94
CA ASN A 484 9.07 -2.06 -14.67
C ASN A 484 7.74 -2.76 -14.96
N PHE A 485 6.78 -2.07 -15.62
CA PHE A 485 5.45 -2.61 -15.91
C PHE A 485 5.47 -3.93 -16.72
N PHE A 486 6.45 -4.09 -17.62
CA PHE A 486 6.64 -5.28 -18.45
C PHE A 486 7.83 -6.14 -18.02
N LYS A 487 8.32 -5.98 -16.78
CA LYS A 487 9.40 -6.79 -16.23
C LYS A 487 9.03 -8.28 -16.29
N ALA A 488 10.01 -9.14 -16.60
CA ALA A 488 9.84 -10.58 -16.47
C ALA A 488 9.77 -10.98 -14.98
N GLY A 489 8.72 -11.70 -14.59
CA GLY A 489 8.41 -12.03 -13.19
C GLY A 489 7.58 -10.95 -12.47
N THR A 490 7.09 -11.25 -11.26
CA THR A 490 6.26 -10.31 -10.51
C THR A 490 7.09 -9.17 -9.92
N ALA A 491 6.87 -7.94 -10.38
CA ALA A 491 7.38 -6.75 -9.70
C ALA A 491 6.65 -6.54 -8.36
N SER A 492 7.37 -6.17 -7.29
CA SER A 492 6.78 -5.93 -5.96
C SER A 492 5.91 -4.66 -5.90
N ALA A 493 6.22 -3.68 -6.75
CA ALA A 493 5.39 -2.53 -7.09
C ALA A 493 5.74 -2.05 -8.51
N ILE A 494 4.84 -1.30 -9.13
CA ILE A 494 5.05 -0.70 -10.45
C ILE A 494 5.71 0.67 -10.26
N ALA A 495 6.84 0.91 -10.92
CA ALA A 495 7.46 2.21 -11.07
C ALA A 495 7.37 2.70 -12.52
N MET A 496 6.96 3.95 -12.69
CA MET A 496 7.00 4.67 -13.95
C MET A 496 7.82 5.93 -13.77
N ARG A 497 8.94 6.03 -14.48
CA ARG A 497 9.87 7.16 -14.44
C ARG A 497 9.59 8.07 -15.62
N PHE A 498 9.15 9.29 -15.33
CA PHE A 498 8.92 10.34 -16.32
C PHE A 498 10.05 11.38 -16.27
N ASP A 499 10.33 12.04 -17.40
CA ASP A 499 11.04 13.31 -17.37
C ASP A 499 10.15 14.42 -16.76
N GLY A 500 10.78 15.51 -16.32
CA GLY A 500 10.09 16.60 -15.63
C GLY A 500 9.03 17.34 -16.43
N GLU A 501 9.14 17.36 -17.76
CA GLU A 501 8.23 18.09 -18.65
C GLU A 501 6.80 17.53 -18.59
N VAL A 502 6.62 16.33 -18.03
CA VAL A 502 5.30 15.79 -17.66
C VAL A 502 4.49 16.73 -16.76
N LEU A 503 5.13 17.67 -16.05
CA LEU A 503 4.49 18.69 -15.22
C LEU A 503 4.51 20.11 -15.84
N ALA A 504 4.97 20.31 -17.07
CA ALA A 504 5.18 21.63 -17.67
C ALA A 504 3.90 22.48 -17.85
N ASP A 505 2.74 21.84 -17.97
CA ASP A 505 1.42 22.47 -18.13
C ASP A 505 0.69 22.69 -16.79
N ARG A 506 1.33 22.33 -15.66
CA ARG A 506 0.76 22.51 -14.33
C ARG A 506 0.85 23.99 -13.90
N PRO A 507 -0.05 24.45 -13.02
CA PRO A 507 -0.03 25.83 -12.53
C PRO A 507 1.33 26.19 -11.95
N ARG A 508 1.97 27.25 -12.45
CA ARG A 508 3.30 27.67 -11.96
C ARG A 508 3.23 28.23 -10.55
N THR A 509 2.04 28.59 -10.08
CA THR A 509 1.78 28.95 -8.68
C THR A 509 2.02 27.77 -7.73
N LEU A 510 1.67 26.55 -8.15
CA LEU A 510 1.84 25.32 -7.37
C LEU A 510 3.15 24.58 -7.72
N PHE A 511 3.56 24.63 -8.98
CA PHE A 511 4.75 23.96 -9.52
C PHE A 511 5.70 24.99 -10.15
N PRO A 512 6.38 25.83 -9.35
CA PRO A 512 7.19 26.96 -9.83
C PRO A 512 8.41 26.56 -10.66
N ARG A 513 8.88 25.31 -10.57
CA ARG A 513 10.07 24.80 -11.26
C ARG A 513 9.78 23.41 -11.81
N ILE A 514 10.19 23.15 -13.05
CA ILE A 514 10.10 21.82 -13.65
C ILE A 514 11.13 20.92 -12.94
N PRO A 515 10.72 19.77 -12.37
CA PRO A 515 11.65 18.83 -11.75
C PRO A 515 12.56 18.19 -12.81
N TYR A 516 13.63 17.52 -12.40
CA TYR A 516 14.45 16.73 -13.33
C TYR A 516 13.73 15.43 -13.72
N ALA A 517 13.14 14.74 -12.73
CA ALA A 517 12.38 13.52 -12.96
C ALA A 517 11.26 13.34 -11.92
N VAL A 518 10.23 12.63 -12.34
CA VAL A 518 9.08 12.25 -11.52
C VAL A 518 8.87 10.75 -11.64
N TYR A 519 8.91 10.05 -10.52
CA TYR A 519 8.45 8.68 -10.41
C TYR A 519 7.04 8.62 -9.87
N LEU A 520 6.19 7.84 -10.52
CA LEU A 520 4.99 7.28 -9.92
C LEU A 520 5.31 5.85 -9.49
N VAL A 521 5.04 5.51 -8.23
CA VAL A 521 5.21 4.18 -7.67
C VAL A 521 3.88 3.68 -7.11
N VAL A 522 3.38 2.55 -7.61
CA VAL A 522 2.11 1.97 -7.20
C VAL A 522 2.36 0.56 -6.69
N GLY A 523 2.13 0.34 -5.40
CA GLY A 523 2.18 -0.98 -4.79
C GLY A 523 0.80 -1.50 -4.45
N ARG A 524 0.74 -2.73 -3.93
CA ARG A 524 -0.53 -3.39 -3.56
C ARG A 524 -1.36 -2.62 -2.52
N SER A 525 -0.71 -1.92 -1.61
CA SER A 525 -1.34 -1.28 -0.45
C SER A 525 -0.95 0.20 -0.30
N PHE A 526 -0.41 0.80 -1.36
CA PHE A 526 0.05 2.19 -1.32
C PHE A 526 0.18 2.83 -2.71
N TYR A 527 0.14 4.16 -2.71
CA TYR A 527 0.54 5.01 -3.82
C TYR A 527 1.69 5.91 -3.40
N GLY A 528 2.63 6.18 -4.29
CA GLY A 528 3.77 6.99 -3.96
C GLY A 528 4.35 7.77 -5.12
N PHE A 529 5.07 8.82 -4.78
CA PHE A 529 5.86 9.59 -5.74
C PHE A 529 7.32 9.62 -5.31
N HIS A 530 8.23 9.75 -6.28
CA HIS A 530 9.60 10.20 -6.04
C HIS A 530 9.93 11.34 -6.99
N ILE A 531 10.12 12.56 -6.48
CA ILE A 531 10.46 13.72 -7.31
C ILE A 531 11.89 14.13 -7.00
N ARG A 532 12.67 14.47 -8.03
CA ARG A 532 14.02 15.03 -7.91
C ARG A 532 14.23 16.22 -8.84
N PHE A 533 15.03 17.19 -8.42
CA PHE A 533 15.27 18.45 -9.15
C PHE A 533 16.60 18.50 -9.92
N THR A 534 17.47 17.52 -9.71
CA THR A 534 18.78 17.39 -10.36
C THR A 534 19.05 15.91 -10.67
N GLU A 535 20.09 15.63 -11.46
CA GLU A 535 20.52 14.26 -11.74
C GLU A 535 21.02 13.55 -10.47
N ILE A 536 21.95 14.20 -9.77
CA ILE A 536 22.43 13.78 -8.45
C ILE A 536 21.55 14.47 -7.41
N ALA A 537 20.67 13.71 -6.76
CA ALA A 537 19.70 14.26 -5.83
C ALA A 537 19.47 13.36 -4.61
N ARG A 538 19.20 13.99 -3.47
CA ARG A 538 19.02 13.33 -2.19
C ARG A 538 17.80 13.85 -1.44
N GLY A 539 17.08 12.94 -0.80
CA GLY A 539 15.77 13.24 -0.23
C GLY A 539 15.24 12.20 0.74
N GLY A 540 14.51 12.66 1.75
CA GLY A 540 13.81 11.78 2.67
C GLY A 540 12.67 11.00 1.99
N ILE A 541 12.42 9.76 2.41
CA ILE A 541 11.19 9.02 2.07
C ILE A 541 10.21 9.16 3.24
N ARG A 542 9.01 9.69 2.99
CA ARG A 542 7.93 9.83 4.00
C ARG A 542 6.89 8.74 3.81
N LEU A 543 6.45 8.12 4.91
CA LEU A 543 5.33 7.19 4.90
C LEU A 543 4.13 7.84 5.60
N ILE A 544 3.07 8.07 4.83
CA ILE A 544 1.89 8.85 5.22
C ILE A 544 0.78 7.88 5.67
N LEU A 545 0.45 7.98 6.95
CA LEU A 545 -0.65 7.24 7.58
C LEU A 545 -1.89 8.13 7.71
N SER A 546 -3.06 7.56 7.48
CA SER A 546 -4.36 8.23 7.52
C SER A 546 -5.23 7.65 8.63
N ARG A 547 -5.55 8.48 9.63
CA ARG A 547 -6.38 8.10 10.78
C ARG A 547 -7.84 7.76 10.44
N ASN A 548 -8.34 8.24 9.31
CA ASN A 548 -9.71 8.00 8.83
C ASN A 548 -9.84 8.26 7.32
N ARG A 549 -10.95 7.81 6.72
CA ARG A 549 -11.21 7.93 5.28
C ARG A 549 -11.23 9.36 4.76
N GLN A 550 -11.66 10.33 5.56
CA GLN A 550 -11.68 11.74 5.15
C GLN A 550 -10.26 12.30 5.03
N VAL A 551 -9.39 12.00 5.99
CA VAL A 551 -7.96 12.36 5.96
C VAL A 551 -7.27 11.67 4.78
N TYR A 552 -7.56 10.39 4.54
CA TYR A 552 -7.00 9.67 3.40
C TYR A 552 -7.38 10.30 2.06
N LYS A 553 -8.66 10.62 1.84
CA LYS A 553 -9.10 11.29 0.60
C LYS A 553 -8.37 12.61 0.39
N LYS A 554 -8.17 13.40 1.46
CA LYS A 554 -7.40 14.64 1.40
C LYS A 554 -5.94 14.38 1.02
N ASN A 555 -5.26 13.48 1.73
CA ASN A 555 -3.87 13.14 1.48
C ASN A 555 -3.67 12.61 0.05
N CYS A 556 -4.59 11.77 -0.43
CA CYS A 556 -4.59 11.24 -1.79
C CYS A 556 -4.70 12.36 -2.84
N ALA A 557 -5.59 13.33 -2.64
CA ALA A 557 -5.78 14.43 -3.57
C ALA A 557 -4.54 15.35 -3.66
N THR A 558 -3.81 15.53 -2.56
CA THR A 558 -2.66 16.45 -2.47
C THR A 558 -1.30 15.76 -2.53
N LEU A 559 -1.23 14.44 -2.73
CA LEU A 559 0.01 13.65 -2.59
C LEU A 559 1.15 14.14 -3.50
N LEU A 560 0.85 14.42 -4.77
CA LEU A 560 1.83 14.92 -5.74
C LEU A 560 2.36 16.31 -5.35
N GLU A 561 1.46 17.20 -4.94
CA GLU A 561 1.79 18.56 -4.51
C GLU A 561 2.65 18.53 -3.24
N GLU A 562 2.28 17.68 -2.25
CA GLU A 562 3.06 17.50 -1.03
C GLU A 562 4.47 16.98 -1.36
N ASN A 563 4.59 15.93 -2.19
CA ASN A 563 5.89 15.39 -2.59
C ASN A 563 6.75 16.44 -3.31
N TYR A 564 6.15 17.17 -4.26
CA TYR A 564 6.82 18.23 -4.99
C TYR A 564 7.31 19.34 -4.06
N ASN A 565 6.47 19.83 -3.16
CA ASN A 565 6.81 20.92 -2.24
C ASN A 565 7.92 20.51 -1.28
N LEU A 566 7.90 19.26 -0.79
CA LEU A 566 8.98 18.71 0.03
C LEU A 566 10.29 18.59 -0.75
N ALA A 567 10.25 18.07 -1.98
CA ALA A 567 11.43 17.95 -2.84
C ALA A 567 12.01 19.32 -3.23
N PHE A 568 11.14 20.31 -3.51
CA PHE A 568 11.54 21.66 -3.89
C PHE A 568 12.14 22.42 -2.71
N THR A 569 11.55 22.27 -1.53
CA THR A 569 12.14 22.80 -0.28
C THR A 569 13.51 22.16 -0.03
N GLN A 570 13.64 20.86 -0.28
CA GLN A 570 14.93 20.17 -0.20
C GLN A 570 15.95 20.70 -1.22
N GLN A 571 15.53 21.08 -2.43
CA GLN A 571 16.42 21.69 -3.44
C GLN A 571 16.99 23.03 -2.96
N LEU A 572 16.17 23.86 -2.34
CA LEU A 572 16.62 25.14 -1.78
C LEU A 572 17.54 24.93 -0.56
N LYS A 573 17.29 23.86 0.20
CA LYS A 573 18.09 23.48 1.36
C LYS A 573 19.47 22.94 0.95
N ASN A 574 19.55 22.10 -0.07
CA ASN A 574 20.76 21.35 -0.44
C ASN A 574 21.82 22.15 -1.21
N LYS A 575 21.64 23.45 -1.41
CA LYS A 575 22.55 24.30 -2.19
C LYS A 575 24.04 24.24 -1.84
N ASP A 576 24.43 23.81 -0.63
CA ASP A 576 25.85 23.73 -0.22
C ASP A 576 26.39 22.29 -0.24
N ILE A 577 25.65 21.34 -0.83
CA ILE A 577 26.06 19.95 -0.98
C ILE A 577 25.90 19.51 -2.45
N PRO A 578 26.64 18.48 -2.90
CA PRO A 578 26.61 17.99 -4.28
C PRO A 578 25.23 17.55 -4.76
N GLU A 579 24.40 17.02 -3.87
CA GLU A 579 23.12 16.45 -4.24
C GLU A 579 22.00 17.49 -4.18
N GLY A 580 21.31 17.74 -5.30
CA GLY A 580 20.08 18.53 -5.28
C GLY A 580 18.94 17.86 -4.52
N GLY A 581 17.78 18.51 -4.51
CA GLY A 581 16.63 18.10 -3.73
C GLY A 581 15.84 16.96 -4.36
N SER A 582 15.55 15.93 -3.57
CA SER A 582 14.51 14.95 -3.89
C SER A 582 13.59 14.67 -2.70
N LYS A 583 12.49 13.95 -2.95
CA LYS A 583 11.63 13.40 -1.90
C LYS A 583 10.86 12.19 -2.38
N GLY A 584 10.74 11.19 -1.51
CA GLY A 584 9.80 10.08 -1.66
C GLY A 584 8.58 10.26 -0.75
N THR A 585 7.38 9.91 -1.22
CA THR A 585 6.18 9.79 -0.39
C THR A 585 5.50 8.45 -0.66
N ILE A 586 5.03 7.78 0.38
CA ILE A 586 4.29 6.51 0.35
C ILE A 586 3.00 6.75 1.14
N LEU A 587 1.87 6.92 0.44
CA LEU A 587 0.55 7.00 1.05
C LEU A 587 -0.03 5.60 1.20
N MET A 588 -0.19 5.15 2.44
CA MET A 588 -0.79 3.85 2.75
C MET A 588 -2.30 3.87 2.51
N ASP A 589 -2.81 2.80 1.91
CA ASP A 589 -4.25 2.57 1.76
C ASP A 589 -4.95 2.50 3.11
N MET A 590 -6.20 2.94 3.18
CA MET A 590 -6.99 2.97 4.42
C MET A 590 -7.03 1.65 5.18
N ASP A 591 -6.95 0.54 4.45
CA ASP A 591 -7.03 -0.79 5.00
C ASP A 591 -5.69 -1.33 5.53
N SER A 592 -4.59 -0.60 5.31
CA SER A 592 -3.20 -1.03 5.56
C SER A 592 -2.40 0.01 6.35
N GLN A 593 -2.92 0.45 7.49
CA GLN A 593 -2.34 1.55 8.29
C GLN A 593 -1.30 1.12 9.34
N ASN A 594 -0.94 -0.17 9.43
CA ASN A 594 0.01 -0.66 10.43
C ASN A 594 1.46 -0.39 10.01
N LEU A 595 2.13 0.53 10.71
CA LEU A 595 3.49 0.93 10.37
C LEU A 595 4.51 -0.22 10.40
N LYS A 596 4.39 -1.15 11.36
CA LYS A 596 5.40 -2.20 11.58
C LYS A 596 5.30 -3.34 10.57
N THR A 597 4.09 -3.64 10.09
CA THR A 597 3.82 -4.70 9.11
C THR A 597 3.64 -4.09 7.72
N SER A 598 2.43 -3.64 7.38
CA SER A 598 2.09 -3.12 6.05
C SER A 598 2.95 -1.93 5.64
N GLY A 599 3.33 -1.06 6.58
CA GLY A 599 4.23 0.07 6.32
C GLY A 599 5.65 -0.36 5.95
N ARG A 600 6.18 -1.40 6.62
CA ARG A 600 7.49 -1.98 6.28
C ARG A 600 7.48 -2.62 4.89
N ASP A 601 6.40 -3.33 4.55
CA ASP A 601 6.26 -3.98 3.24
C ASP A 601 6.08 -2.96 2.12
N ALA A 602 5.27 -1.92 2.34
CA ALA A 602 5.14 -0.80 1.40
C ALA A 602 6.48 -0.11 1.14
N PHE A 603 7.28 0.13 2.19
CA PHE A 603 8.63 0.68 2.03
C PHE A 603 9.53 -0.25 1.20
N ASN A 604 9.51 -1.56 1.45
CA ASN A 604 10.29 -2.53 0.67
C ASN A 604 9.89 -2.52 -0.80
N SER A 605 8.60 -2.64 -1.09
CA SER A 605 8.09 -2.66 -2.47
C SER A 605 8.38 -1.34 -3.18
N TYR A 606 8.31 -0.19 -2.49
CA TYR A 606 8.70 1.09 -3.04
C TYR A 606 10.19 1.13 -3.42
N VAL A 607 11.08 0.71 -2.52
CA VAL A 607 12.53 0.68 -2.79
C VAL A 607 12.86 -0.32 -3.90
N ASP A 608 12.23 -1.50 -3.92
CA ASP A 608 12.44 -2.50 -4.95
C ASP A 608 11.98 -2.03 -6.34
N ALA A 609 10.86 -1.32 -6.43
CA ALA A 609 10.40 -0.76 -7.70
C ALA A 609 11.35 0.32 -8.24
N LEU A 610 11.93 1.14 -7.36
CA LEU A 610 12.98 2.09 -7.77
C LEU A 610 14.28 1.37 -8.15
N LEU A 611 14.66 0.32 -7.42
CA LEU A 611 15.83 -0.50 -7.76
C LEU A 611 15.67 -1.27 -9.07
N ASP A 612 14.45 -1.65 -9.46
CA ASP A 612 14.18 -2.19 -10.79
C ASP A 612 14.60 -1.19 -11.87
N CYS A 613 14.19 0.07 -11.73
CA CYS A 613 14.58 1.15 -12.64
C CYS A 613 16.08 1.48 -12.59
N ILE A 614 16.69 1.52 -11.40
CA ILE A 614 18.14 1.77 -11.26
C ILE A 614 18.97 0.66 -11.92
N LEU A 615 18.56 -0.59 -11.73
CA LEU A 615 19.20 -1.81 -12.26
C LEU A 615 18.51 -2.27 -13.55
N ALA A 616 18.14 -1.32 -14.43
CA ALA A 616 17.34 -1.62 -15.62
C ALA A 616 17.97 -2.71 -16.49
N LYS A 617 19.31 -2.68 -16.66
CA LYS A 617 20.03 -3.66 -17.45
C LYS A 617 19.96 -5.06 -16.83
N GLU A 618 20.17 -5.18 -15.53
CA GLU A 618 20.15 -6.43 -14.77
C GLU A 618 18.73 -7.01 -14.66
N THR A 619 17.71 -6.14 -14.69
CA THR A 619 16.30 -6.53 -14.61
C THR A 619 15.62 -6.71 -15.98
N GLY A 620 16.36 -6.50 -17.07
CA GLY A 620 15.84 -6.63 -18.44
C GLY A 620 14.85 -5.54 -18.85
N LEU A 621 14.88 -4.39 -18.18
CA LEU A 621 14.04 -3.24 -18.51
C LEU A 621 14.67 -2.40 -19.62
N HIS A 622 13.81 -1.88 -20.50
CA HIS A 622 14.22 -0.85 -21.43
C HIS A 622 14.31 0.50 -20.72
N SER A 623 15.39 1.23 -20.97
CA SER A 623 15.60 2.59 -20.47
C SER A 623 15.87 3.53 -21.65
N ASN A 624 15.11 4.62 -21.71
CA ASN A 624 15.37 5.72 -22.66
C ASN A 624 16.42 6.71 -22.14
N LEU A 625 17.04 6.45 -20.98
CA LEU A 625 18.07 7.29 -20.38
C LEU A 625 19.44 6.99 -20.99
N SER A 626 20.26 8.03 -21.12
CA SER A 626 21.64 7.92 -21.61
C SER A 626 22.60 7.34 -20.57
N LYS A 627 22.29 7.46 -19.28
CA LYS A 627 23.11 7.01 -18.14
C LYS A 627 22.22 6.29 -17.10
N PRO A 628 22.75 5.31 -16.35
CA PRO A 628 22.06 4.73 -15.21
C PRO A 628 21.76 5.78 -14.13
N GLU A 629 20.64 5.65 -13.45
CA GLU A 629 20.29 6.60 -12.38
C GLU A 629 20.97 6.25 -11.05
N MET A 630 21.22 7.30 -10.28
CA MET A 630 21.67 7.22 -8.90
C MET A 630 20.66 7.96 -8.03
N LEU A 631 20.21 7.31 -6.95
CA LEU A 631 19.27 7.87 -6.00
C LEU A 631 19.84 7.71 -4.59
N PHE A 632 19.62 8.71 -3.74
CA PHE A 632 20.02 8.69 -2.34
C PHE A 632 18.84 9.03 -1.45
N PHE A 633 18.53 8.13 -0.53
CA PHE A 633 17.36 8.21 0.34
C PHE A 633 17.78 8.60 1.76
N GLY A 634 17.04 9.51 2.37
CA GLY A 634 17.11 9.81 3.79
C GLY A 634 15.86 9.30 4.52
N PRO A 635 15.92 9.26 5.85
CA PRO A 635 14.71 9.07 6.65
C PRO A 635 13.85 10.34 6.64
N ASP A 636 12.54 10.16 6.77
CA ASP A 636 11.55 11.19 7.11
C ASP A 636 10.51 10.57 8.06
N GLU A 637 9.38 11.23 8.25
CA GLU A 637 8.26 10.75 9.06
C GLU A 637 7.92 9.29 8.73
N ASN A 638 7.91 8.46 9.77
CA ASN A 638 7.60 7.03 9.75
C ASN A 638 8.58 6.11 8.98
N THR A 639 9.77 6.57 8.55
CA THR A 639 10.71 5.71 7.80
C THR A 639 12.11 5.56 8.41
N ALA A 640 12.42 6.27 9.50
CA ALA A 640 13.73 6.22 10.16
C ALA A 640 14.20 4.79 10.47
N GLY A 641 13.30 3.93 10.96
CA GLY A 641 13.60 2.53 11.26
C GLY A 641 13.85 1.63 10.04
N PHE A 642 13.62 2.11 8.82
CA PHE A 642 13.69 1.31 7.59
C PHE A 642 14.94 1.60 6.73
N MET A 643 15.76 2.59 7.07
CA MET A 643 16.94 2.94 6.25
C MET A 643 17.93 1.77 6.14
N LYS A 644 18.23 1.08 7.26
CA LYS A 644 19.05 -0.14 7.27
C LYS A 644 18.48 -1.21 6.33
N LEU A 645 17.16 -1.39 6.32
CA LEU A 645 16.46 -2.34 5.48
C LEU A 645 16.64 -2.00 3.99
N GLY A 646 16.47 -0.73 3.60
CA GLY A 646 16.67 -0.28 2.22
C GLY A 646 18.08 -0.55 1.69
N ALA A 647 19.13 -0.23 2.46
CA ALA A 647 20.52 -0.54 2.09
C ALA A 647 20.76 -2.05 1.91
N LEU A 648 20.29 -2.87 2.85
CA LEU A 648 20.47 -4.32 2.78
C LEU A 648 19.69 -4.96 1.61
N ARG A 649 18.52 -4.41 1.25
CA ARG A 649 17.79 -4.84 0.04
C ARG A 649 18.60 -4.54 -1.22
N ALA A 650 19.16 -3.35 -1.34
CA ALA A 650 20.03 -3.02 -2.46
C ALA A 650 21.27 -3.91 -2.54
N LYS A 651 21.87 -4.27 -1.40
CA LYS A 651 22.96 -5.24 -1.32
C LYS A 651 22.55 -6.60 -1.87
N ALA A 652 21.40 -7.13 -1.40
CA ALA A 652 20.87 -8.41 -1.83
C ALA A 652 20.57 -8.44 -3.35
N ARG A 653 20.24 -7.28 -3.92
CA ARG A 653 19.99 -7.10 -5.36
C ARG A 653 21.24 -6.80 -6.20
N GLY A 654 22.42 -6.80 -5.59
CA GLY A 654 23.69 -6.58 -6.31
C GLY A 654 23.95 -5.13 -6.73
N TYR A 655 23.27 -4.14 -6.13
CA TYR A 655 23.55 -2.74 -6.43
C TYR A 655 24.93 -2.34 -5.89
N LYS A 656 25.84 -1.90 -6.78
CA LYS A 656 27.23 -1.55 -6.44
C LYS A 656 27.31 -0.55 -5.28
N TYR A 657 26.48 0.49 -5.30
CA TYR A 657 26.50 1.59 -4.33
C TYR A 657 25.46 1.40 -3.19
N TRP A 658 25.17 0.17 -2.80
CA TRP A 658 24.12 -0.14 -1.82
C TRP A 658 24.29 0.54 -0.45
N LYS A 659 25.53 0.83 -0.03
CA LYS A 659 25.82 1.54 1.23
C LYS A 659 25.37 3.00 1.20
N SER A 660 25.48 3.66 0.05
CA SER A 660 25.09 5.06 -0.11
C SER A 660 23.61 5.24 -0.46
N LEU A 661 22.92 4.19 -0.92
CA LEU A 661 21.49 4.26 -1.30
C LEU A 661 20.61 4.88 -0.21
N THR A 662 20.86 4.57 1.06
CA THR A 662 20.14 5.16 2.20
C THR A 662 21.12 5.78 3.18
N THR A 663 20.71 6.82 3.90
CA THR A 663 21.54 7.60 4.86
C THR A 663 20.94 7.60 6.26
N GLY A 664 21.72 7.99 7.27
CA GLY A 664 21.26 7.99 8.67
C GLY A 664 21.08 6.58 9.23
N LYS A 665 21.86 5.62 8.72
CA LYS A 665 21.88 4.23 9.17
C LYS A 665 22.66 4.10 10.48
N SER A 666 22.62 2.93 11.12
CA SER A 666 23.50 2.64 12.26
C SER A 666 24.96 2.55 11.82
N ALA A 667 25.87 2.73 12.78
CA ALA A 667 27.31 2.63 12.55
C ALA A 667 27.74 1.24 12.05
N VAL A 668 26.93 0.18 12.24
CA VAL A 668 27.21 -1.16 11.71
C VAL A 668 27.28 -1.18 10.18
N LEU A 669 26.59 -0.26 9.50
CA LEU A 669 26.66 -0.09 8.05
C LEU A 669 27.45 1.18 7.65
N GLY A 670 28.24 1.71 8.57
CA GLY A 670 28.95 2.99 8.43
C GLY A 670 28.05 4.22 8.31
N GLY A 671 26.81 4.11 8.77
CA GLY A 671 25.92 5.26 8.84
C GLY A 671 26.23 6.18 10.02
N ILE A 672 25.76 7.43 9.93
CA ILE A 672 25.99 8.46 10.94
C ILE A 672 24.64 8.93 11.49
N PRO A 673 24.18 8.39 12.63
CA PRO A 673 22.90 8.77 13.21
C PRO A 673 22.90 10.25 13.64
N HIS A 674 22.06 11.06 12.99
CA HIS A 674 22.05 12.51 13.19
C HIS A 674 21.71 12.93 14.62
N ASP A 675 20.78 12.21 15.25
CA ASP A 675 20.31 12.48 16.62
C ASP A 675 21.42 12.28 17.65
N LYS A 676 22.18 11.19 17.51
CA LYS A 676 23.29 10.83 18.42
C LYS A 676 24.37 11.91 18.47
N TYR A 677 24.68 12.53 17.33
CA TYR A 677 25.73 13.54 17.20
C TYR A 677 25.20 14.98 17.13
N ALA A 678 23.90 15.19 17.38
CA ALA A 678 23.28 16.51 17.35
C ALA A 678 23.54 17.27 16.03
N MET A 679 23.54 16.56 14.89
CA MET A 679 23.98 17.14 13.60
C MET A 679 23.18 18.39 13.25
N THR A 680 21.86 18.34 13.44
CA THR A 680 20.97 19.48 13.13
C THR A 680 21.20 20.65 14.08
N THR A 681 21.31 20.41 15.38
CA THR A 681 21.59 21.45 16.38
C THR A 681 22.95 22.10 16.17
N ASN A 682 23.96 21.34 15.74
CA ASN A 682 25.28 21.86 15.38
C ASN A 682 25.28 22.76 14.13
N SER A 683 24.17 22.81 13.38
CA SER A 683 23.93 23.79 12.31
C SER A 683 23.14 25.00 12.81
N ILE A 684 22.20 24.81 13.74
CA ILE A 684 21.34 25.87 14.28
C ILE A 684 22.13 26.78 15.23
N HIS A 685 22.85 26.19 16.18
CA HIS A 685 23.51 26.94 17.25
C HIS A 685 24.59 27.92 16.74
N PRO A 686 25.38 27.62 15.69
CA PRO A 686 26.24 28.62 15.05
C PRO A 686 25.51 29.89 14.60
N TYR A 687 24.26 29.81 14.11
CA TYR A 687 23.50 31.02 13.77
C TYR A 687 23.21 31.88 15.00
N VAL A 688 22.92 31.25 16.14
CA VAL A 688 22.74 31.96 17.42
C VAL A 688 24.04 32.64 17.81
N VAL A 689 25.15 31.90 17.88
CA VAL A 689 26.46 32.43 18.28
C VAL A 689 26.91 33.57 17.36
N GLU A 690 26.81 33.41 16.04
CA GLU A 690 27.20 34.45 15.09
C GLU A 690 26.29 35.69 15.16
N LEU A 691 24.98 35.51 15.35
CA LEU A 691 24.05 36.61 15.58
C LEU A 691 24.45 37.41 16.82
N LEU A 692 24.70 36.73 17.93
CA LEU A 692 25.07 37.36 19.19
C LEU A 692 26.43 38.05 19.10
N ASN A 693 27.40 37.46 18.39
CA ASN A 693 28.69 38.09 18.10
C ASN A 693 28.52 39.38 17.29
N LYS A 694 27.68 39.40 16.25
CA LYS A 694 27.40 40.62 15.46
C LYS A 694 26.74 41.71 16.29
N LEU A 695 25.95 41.33 17.29
CA LEU A 695 25.23 42.25 18.17
C LEU A 695 26.01 42.64 19.43
N GLY A 696 27.14 41.98 19.71
CA GLY A 696 27.94 42.21 20.92
C GLY A 696 27.22 41.75 22.21
N VAL A 697 26.40 40.70 22.12
CA VAL A 697 25.61 40.17 23.24
C VAL A 697 26.20 38.83 23.69
N GLU A 698 26.35 38.63 25.00
CA GLU A 698 26.77 37.33 25.55
C GLU A 698 25.57 36.40 25.71
N GLU A 699 25.71 35.16 25.24
CA GLU A 699 24.65 34.14 25.27
C GLU A 699 24.13 33.86 26.68
N SER A 700 25.01 33.79 27.67
CA SER A 700 24.65 33.51 29.08
C SER A 700 23.75 34.56 29.73
N ASN A 701 23.65 35.75 29.13
CA ASN A 701 22.82 36.84 29.63
C ASN A 701 21.42 36.84 29.01
N LEU A 702 21.13 35.94 28.05
CA LEU A 702 19.84 35.89 27.37
C LEU A 702 18.86 34.97 28.08
N THR A 703 17.60 35.40 28.10
CA THR A 703 16.50 34.49 28.37
C THR A 703 16.10 33.74 27.11
N LYS A 704 15.80 32.45 27.23
CA LYS A 704 15.34 31.60 26.11
C LYS A 704 14.03 30.90 26.43
N VAL A 705 13.16 30.83 25.42
CA VAL A 705 11.99 29.94 25.39
C VAL A 705 12.17 28.92 24.28
N MET A 706 11.76 27.68 24.54
CA MET A 706 11.78 26.60 23.56
C MET A 706 10.41 25.95 23.41
N SER A 707 10.02 25.67 22.17
CA SER A 707 8.98 24.70 21.86
C SER A 707 9.63 23.39 21.44
N GLY A 708 9.09 22.26 21.87
CA GLY A 708 9.78 20.96 21.77
C GLY A 708 10.79 20.79 22.91
N GLY A 709 10.66 19.68 23.63
CA GLY A 709 11.27 19.50 24.94
C GLY A 709 12.55 18.68 24.94
N PRO A 710 13.05 18.35 26.15
CA PRO A 710 14.22 17.49 26.33
C PRO A 710 14.04 16.05 25.85
N ASP A 711 12.84 15.65 25.42
CA ASP A 711 12.55 14.39 24.75
C ASP A 711 12.92 14.38 23.25
N GLY A 712 12.84 15.53 22.59
CA GLY A 712 13.12 15.67 21.17
C GLY A 712 14.61 15.75 20.83
N ASP A 713 14.98 15.34 19.61
CA ASP A 713 16.35 15.49 19.06
C ASP A 713 16.85 16.93 19.17
N LEU A 714 16.12 17.87 18.56
CA LEU A 714 16.52 19.28 18.57
C LEU A 714 16.53 19.86 19.99
N GLY A 715 15.48 19.61 20.78
CA GLY A 715 15.30 20.23 22.09
C GLY A 715 16.34 19.76 23.11
N SER A 716 16.57 18.45 23.21
CA SER A 716 17.61 17.88 24.08
C SER A 716 19.00 18.39 23.72
N ASN A 717 19.36 18.33 22.43
CA ASN A 717 20.68 18.72 21.96
C ASN A 717 20.92 20.24 22.10
N GLU A 718 19.87 21.05 21.90
CA GLU A 718 19.92 22.49 22.14
C GLU A 718 20.14 22.81 23.63
N ILE A 719 19.52 22.07 24.56
CA ILE A 719 19.77 22.20 26.01
C ILE A 719 21.23 21.87 26.36
N LEU A 720 21.82 20.88 25.68
CA LEU A 720 23.19 20.41 25.96
C LEU A 720 24.28 21.34 25.41
N ILE A 721 24.04 22.02 24.29
CA ILE A 721 25.05 22.88 23.65
C ILE A 721 24.98 24.35 24.10
N SER A 722 23.79 24.83 24.45
CA SER A 722 23.54 26.24 24.74
C SER A 722 23.94 26.66 26.16
N LYS A 723 24.23 27.96 26.31
CA LYS A 723 24.65 28.60 27.56
C LYS A 723 23.65 29.63 28.10
N ASP A 724 22.54 29.83 27.41
CA ASP A 724 21.48 30.79 27.79
C ASP A 724 20.80 30.46 29.13
N LYS A 725 19.89 31.33 29.54
CA LYS A 725 18.96 31.11 30.65
C LYS A 725 17.61 30.64 30.09
N THR A 726 17.40 29.33 29.99
CA THR A 726 16.12 28.77 29.53
C THR A 726 15.06 28.96 30.61
N ILE A 727 14.07 29.82 30.35
CA ILE A 727 13.02 30.18 31.32
C ILE A 727 11.71 29.43 31.09
N ALA A 728 11.49 28.89 29.88
CA ALA A 728 10.30 28.10 29.60
C ALA A 728 10.54 27.03 28.54
N ILE A 729 9.91 25.87 28.75
CA ILE A 729 9.83 24.78 27.78
C ILE A 729 8.38 24.34 27.67
N CYS A 730 7.88 24.27 26.43
CA CYS A 730 6.58 23.70 26.10
C CYS A 730 6.77 22.53 25.14
N ASP A 731 6.35 21.33 25.55
CA ASP A 731 6.46 20.10 24.76
C ASP A 731 5.18 19.27 24.80
N GLY A 732 5.22 18.07 24.20
CA GLY A 732 4.04 17.20 24.14
C GLY A 732 3.47 16.80 25.50
N THR A 733 4.30 16.81 26.54
CA THR A 733 4.01 16.33 27.90
C THR A 733 3.57 17.44 28.86
N GLY A 734 3.88 18.70 28.58
CA GLY A 734 3.46 19.80 29.44
C GLY A 734 4.20 21.12 29.19
N VAL A 735 4.14 21.99 30.19
CA VAL A 735 4.77 23.31 30.23
C VAL A 735 5.49 23.49 31.56
N ALA A 736 6.77 23.84 31.52
CA ALA A 736 7.50 24.37 32.66
C ALA A 736 7.90 25.82 32.40
N TYR A 737 7.74 26.65 33.42
CA TYR A 737 8.11 28.06 33.39
C TYR A 737 8.74 28.47 34.71
N ASP A 738 9.88 29.16 34.63
CA ASP A 738 10.54 29.77 35.78
C ASP A 738 11.23 31.08 35.33
N PRO A 739 10.81 32.25 35.83
CA PRO A 739 11.42 33.52 35.46
C PRO A 739 12.89 33.64 35.94
N GLN A 740 13.27 32.88 36.98
CA GLN A 740 14.64 32.77 37.44
C GLN A 740 15.46 31.74 36.64
N GLY A 741 14.87 31.13 35.61
CA GLY A 741 15.50 30.13 34.76
C GLY A 741 15.29 28.73 35.32
N LEU A 742 14.87 27.81 34.47
CA LEU A 742 14.76 26.40 34.82
C LEU A 742 16.14 25.86 35.19
N ASN A 743 16.20 25.03 36.22
CA ASN A 743 17.46 24.46 36.71
C ASN A 743 18.22 23.71 35.60
N ARG A 744 19.42 24.19 35.25
CA ARG A 744 20.20 23.66 34.11
C ARG A 744 20.63 22.21 34.32
N GLU A 745 21.06 21.83 35.52
CA GLU A 745 21.45 20.43 35.80
C GLU A 745 20.28 19.47 35.61
N GLU A 746 19.09 19.87 36.05
CA GLU A 746 17.87 19.08 35.87
C GLU A 746 17.47 19.00 34.39
N LEU A 747 17.54 20.11 33.64
CA LEU A 747 17.31 20.09 32.19
C LEU A 747 18.31 19.17 31.46
N THR A 748 19.59 19.22 31.82
CA THR A 748 20.63 18.33 31.28
C THR A 748 20.33 16.87 31.60
N ARG A 749 19.84 16.55 32.80
CA ARG A 749 19.38 15.20 33.17
C ARG A 749 18.23 14.74 32.25
N LEU A 750 17.22 15.57 32.06
CA LEU A 750 16.08 15.24 31.18
C LEU A 750 16.54 15.05 29.72
N ALA A 751 17.42 15.92 29.23
CA ALA A 751 17.96 15.87 27.87
C ALA A 751 18.76 14.58 27.60
N HIS A 752 19.58 14.13 28.57
CA HIS A 752 20.29 12.84 28.45
C HIS A 752 19.35 11.63 28.54
N LEU A 753 18.28 11.73 29.33
CA LEU A 753 17.28 10.66 29.47
C LEU A 753 16.26 10.63 28.33
N ARG A 754 16.19 11.68 27.50
CA ARG A 754 15.21 11.87 26.43
C ARG A 754 13.77 11.73 26.92
N VAL A 755 13.45 12.46 28.00
CA VAL A 755 12.10 12.50 28.58
C VAL A 755 11.56 13.92 28.60
N GLY A 756 10.25 14.07 28.40
CA GLY A 756 9.61 15.38 28.30
C GLY A 756 9.55 16.12 29.63
N VAL A 757 9.24 17.42 29.55
CA VAL A 757 9.26 18.39 30.65
C VAL A 757 8.35 18.03 31.82
N ALA A 758 7.32 17.19 31.62
CA ALA A 758 6.51 16.65 32.71
C ALA A 758 7.34 15.92 33.78
N ASN A 759 8.54 15.45 33.42
CA ASN A 759 9.48 14.78 34.33
C ASN A 759 10.42 15.74 35.07
N PHE A 760 10.27 17.06 34.89
CA PHE A 760 11.04 18.06 35.60
C PHE A 760 10.67 18.05 37.09
N SER A 761 11.66 17.97 37.98
CA SER A 761 11.42 17.97 39.41
C SER A 761 10.86 19.31 39.89
N ARG A 762 9.64 19.32 40.47
CA ARG A 762 9.02 20.54 41.03
C ARG A 762 9.89 21.22 42.09
N ASP A 763 10.65 20.45 42.87
CA ASP A 763 11.59 20.98 43.89
C ASP A 763 12.79 21.75 43.30
N LYS A 764 12.98 21.68 41.98
CA LYS A 764 14.02 22.40 41.24
C LYS A 764 13.51 23.69 40.61
N LEU A 765 12.22 24.00 40.73
CA LEU A 765 11.71 25.34 40.45
C LEU A 765 12.21 26.31 41.52
N SER A 766 12.46 27.55 41.13
CA SER A 766 12.82 28.61 42.06
C SER A 766 11.65 28.92 43.00
N SER A 767 11.94 29.65 44.08
CA SER A 767 10.91 30.13 45.01
C SER A 767 10.09 31.31 44.45
N ASP A 768 10.23 31.65 43.16
CA ASP A 768 9.48 32.72 42.53
C ASP A 768 7.99 32.32 42.45
N PRO A 769 7.05 33.17 42.91
CA PRO A 769 5.63 32.84 42.91
C PRO A 769 5.05 32.63 41.50
N LYS A 770 5.74 33.08 40.45
CA LYS A 770 5.35 32.86 39.06
C LYS A 770 5.87 31.56 38.47
N ALA A 771 6.77 30.84 39.15
CA ALA A 771 7.32 29.57 38.64
C ALA A 771 6.26 28.45 38.72
N PHE A 772 6.14 27.64 37.66
CA PHE A 772 5.19 26.52 37.62
C PHE A 772 5.64 25.38 36.71
N LEU A 773 5.09 24.19 37.01
CA LEU A 773 5.08 23.04 36.12
C LEU A 773 3.64 22.53 35.99
N VAL A 774 3.16 22.45 34.76
CA VAL A 774 1.84 21.91 34.40
C VAL A 774 2.05 20.76 33.42
N THR A 775 1.55 19.59 33.76
CA THR A 775 1.59 18.39 32.92
C THR A 775 0.27 18.23 32.17
N ILE A 776 0.25 17.50 31.05
CA ILE A 776 -1.00 17.23 30.32
C ILE A 776 -2.03 16.43 31.12
N ASP A 777 -1.60 15.73 32.18
CA ASP A 777 -2.47 14.94 33.05
C ASP A 777 -3.16 15.79 34.12
N ASP A 778 -2.70 17.02 34.33
CA ASP A 778 -3.30 17.95 35.30
C ASP A 778 -4.70 18.39 34.85
N LYS A 779 -5.63 18.51 35.81
CA LYS A 779 -7.02 18.94 35.61
C LYS A 779 -7.30 20.17 36.46
N ASP A 780 -8.22 21.01 35.99
CA ASP A 780 -8.64 22.25 36.68
C ASP A 780 -7.44 23.10 37.14
N VAL A 781 -6.62 23.48 36.16
CA VAL A 781 -5.34 24.16 36.39
C VAL A 781 -5.57 25.66 36.55
N THR A 782 -5.06 26.23 37.64
CA THR A 782 -4.98 27.69 37.83
C THR A 782 -3.53 28.12 37.79
N LEU A 783 -3.17 29.01 36.85
CA LEU A 783 -1.82 29.55 36.72
C LEU A 783 -1.57 30.69 37.74
N PRO A 784 -0.31 31.05 38.03
CA PRO A 784 0.02 32.08 39.02
C PRO A 784 -0.59 33.48 38.77
N ASN A 785 -0.92 33.81 37.53
CA ASN A 785 -1.62 35.05 37.16
C ASN A 785 -3.14 35.00 37.40
N GLY A 786 -3.68 33.85 37.82
CA GLY A 786 -5.11 33.64 38.08
C GLY A 786 -5.88 33.05 36.89
N ASP A 787 -5.24 32.83 35.74
CA ASP A 787 -5.89 32.21 34.59
C ASP A 787 -6.27 30.75 34.89
N HIS A 788 -7.50 30.38 34.55
CA HIS A 788 -8.04 29.05 34.82
C HIS A 788 -8.29 28.26 33.52
N PHE A 789 -7.81 27.02 33.49
CA PHE A 789 -7.93 26.09 32.36
C PHE A 789 -8.52 24.76 32.83
N LYS A 790 -9.29 24.09 31.97
CA LYS A 790 -9.94 22.81 32.34
C LYS A 790 -8.94 21.66 32.45
N SER A 791 -7.82 21.77 31.75
CA SER A 791 -6.77 20.74 31.72
C SER A 791 -5.41 21.32 31.39
N GLY A 792 -4.35 20.61 31.75
CA GLY A 792 -2.99 20.95 31.31
C GLY A 792 -2.80 20.85 29.79
N VAL A 793 -3.61 20.05 29.09
CA VAL A 793 -3.65 20.05 27.61
C VAL A 793 -4.07 21.41 27.07
N GLU A 794 -5.07 22.06 27.69
CA GLU A 794 -5.47 23.42 27.30
C GLU A 794 -4.37 24.43 27.58
N VAL A 795 -3.68 24.34 28.73
CA VAL A 795 -2.54 25.20 29.07
C VAL A 795 -1.44 25.06 28.02
N ARG A 796 -1.00 23.84 27.72
CA ARG A 796 0.02 23.57 26.69
C ARG A 796 -0.36 24.15 25.33
N ASN A 797 -1.60 23.95 24.90
CA ASN A 797 -2.05 24.41 23.57
C ASN A 797 -2.15 25.94 23.47
N HIS A 798 -2.56 26.62 24.54
CA HIS A 798 -2.66 28.08 24.56
C HIS A 798 -1.36 28.78 24.98
N PHE A 799 -0.35 28.03 25.43
CA PHE A 799 0.91 28.58 25.94
C PHE A 799 1.55 29.62 25.01
N PRO A 800 1.62 29.44 23.67
CA PRO A 800 2.18 30.45 22.77
C PRO A 800 1.46 31.82 22.81
N GLU A 801 0.21 31.87 23.23
CA GLU A 801 -0.59 33.09 23.33
C GLU A 801 -0.41 33.78 24.70
N MET A 802 0.09 33.06 25.72
CA MET A 802 0.22 33.55 27.09
C MET A 802 1.38 34.54 27.27
N GLU A 803 1.35 35.30 28.37
CA GLU A 803 2.43 36.23 28.76
C GLU A 803 3.76 35.52 29.07
N TYR A 804 3.69 34.27 29.55
CA TYR A 804 4.85 33.45 29.91
C TYR A 804 5.70 33.04 28.69
N PHE A 805 5.13 33.10 27.49
CA PHE A 805 5.81 32.81 26.23
C PHE A 805 6.50 34.07 25.70
N SER A 806 7.49 34.58 26.44
CA SER A 806 8.28 35.76 26.07
C SER A 806 9.69 35.65 26.65
N ALA A 807 10.69 35.98 25.83
CA ALA A 807 12.12 35.93 26.18
C ALA A 807 12.94 36.75 25.18
N ASP A 808 14.26 36.87 25.36
CA ASP A 808 15.10 37.50 24.34
C ASP A 808 15.21 36.63 23.07
N LEU A 809 15.39 35.32 23.26
CA LEU A 809 15.62 34.33 22.21
C LEU A 809 14.49 33.28 22.17
N PHE A 810 13.99 33.01 20.98
CA PHE A 810 13.11 31.87 20.70
C PHE A 810 13.73 30.93 19.68
N ILE A 811 13.85 29.66 20.07
CA ILE A 811 14.27 28.58 19.17
C ILE A 811 13.15 27.54 19.13
N PRO A 812 12.34 27.50 18.06
CA PRO A 812 11.38 26.42 17.90
C PRO A 812 12.12 25.13 17.57
N CYS A 813 12.16 24.20 18.52
CA CYS A 813 12.75 22.85 18.39
C CYS A 813 11.70 21.76 18.14
N GLY A 814 10.41 22.13 18.11
CA GLY A 814 9.29 21.25 17.85
C GLY A 814 8.00 22.04 17.64
N GLY A 815 7.04 21.44 16.94
CA GLY A 815 5.78 22.07 16.57
C GLY A 815 5.26 21.56 15.22
N ARG A 816 4.05 21.99 14.85
CA ARG A 816 3.48 21.66 13.53
C ARG A 816 3.89 22.72 12.49
N PRO A 817 4.00 22.36 11.19
CA PRO A 817 4.17 23.36 10.15
C PRO A 817 3.10 24.46 10.23
N GLY A 818 3.51 25.72 10.12
CA GLY A 818 2.63 26.88 10.19
C GLY A 818 2.03 27.13 11.58
N THR A 819 2.67 26.67 12.66
CA THR A 819 2.25 26.95 14.04
C THR A 819 2.10 28.46 14.27
N ILE A 820 3.04 29.25 13.74
CA ILE A 820 2.91 30.70 13.64
C ILE A 820 2.73 31.07 12.17
N ASN A 821 1.63 31.74 11.88
CA ASN A 821 1.23 32.16 10.55
C ASN A 821 0.67 33.59 10.59
N ILE A 822 0.40 34.17 9.42
CA ILE A 822 -0.05 35.56 9.33
C ILE A 822 -1.36 35.82 10.09
N GLY A 823 -2.22 34.81 10.26
CA GLY A 823 -3.48 34.93 10.97
C GLY A 823 -3.37 34.94 12.51
N ASN A 824 -2.24 34.49 13.07
CA ASN A 824 -2.04 34.42 14.53
C ASN A 824 -0.74 35.09 15.03
N VAL A 825 0.10 35.63 14.14
CA VAL A 825 1.40 36.22 14.51
C VAL A 825 1.25 37.35 15.54
N ASP A 826 0.22 38.20 15.43
CA ASP A 826 -0.04 39.28 16.38
C ASP A 826 -0.34 38.78 17.79
N LYS A 827 -1.08 37.67 17.91
CA LYS A 827 -1.47 37.09 19.21
C LYS A 827 -0.33 36.32 19.87
N THR A 828 0.53 35.73 19.05
CA THR A 828 1.58 34.81 19.51
C THR A 828 2.92 35.50 19.76
N MET A 829 3.25 36.53 18.98
CA MET A 829 4.58 37.15 18.98
C MET A 829 4.61 38.58 19.54
N PHE A 830 3.46 39.18 19.84
CA PHE A 830 3.36 40.50 20.44
C PHE A 830 2.60 40.44 21.76
N ASN A 831 2.99 41.29 22.70
CA ASN A 831 2.22 41.48 23.92
C ASN A 831 0.87 42.15 23.55
N PRO A 832 -0.27 41.57 23.97
CA PRO A 832 -1.58 42.09 23.58
C PRO A 832 -1.83 43.52 24.07
N GLU A 833 -1.30 43.88 25.23
CA GLU A 833 -1.45 45.18 25.89
C GLU A 833 -0.43 46.21 25.41
N THR A 834 0.87 45.87 25.46
CA THR A 834 1.94 46.84 25.14
C THR A 834 2.24 46.94 23.66
N LYS A 835 1.81 45.94 22.85
CA LYS A 835 2.20 45.77 21.44
C LYS A 835 3.70 45.61 21.22
N GLU A 836 4.47 45.38 22.28
CA GLU A 836 5.89 45.09 22.17
C GLU A 836 6.12 43.63 21.73
N LEU A 837 7.23 43.40 21.05
CA LEU A 837 7.64 42.06 20.62
C LEU A 837 7.96 41.18 21.83
N LYS A 838 7.43 39.96 21.84
CA LYS A 838 7.73 38.94 22.85
C LYS A 838 9.14 38.37 22.72
N PHE A 839 9.76 38.48 21.54
CA PHE A 839 11.09 37.97 21.22
C PHE A 839 11.87 38.94 20.33
N LYS A 840 13.17 39.11 20.61
CA LYS A 840 14.08 39.93 19.79
C LYS A 840 14.77 39.09 18.72
N TYR A 841 15.07 37.83 19.05
CA TYR A 841 15.84 36.92 18.21
C TYR A 841 15.05 35.62 17.99
N VAL A 842 14.97 35.19 16.73
CA VAL A 842 14.33 33.92 16.35
C VAL A 842 15.25 33.16 15.42
N VAL A 843 15.68 31.96 15.82
CA VAL A 843 16.46 31.06 14.97
C VAL A 843 15.69 29.75 14.87
N GLU A 844 15.12 29.46 13.70
CA GLU A 844 14.22 28.30 13.57
C GLU A 844 14.99 26.97 13.59
N GLY A 845 14.62 26.03 14.46
CA GLY A 845 15.14 24.65 14.40
C GLY A 845 14.19 23.71 13.66
N ALA A 846 12.90 23.78 13.97
CA ALA A 846 11.85 22.96 13.39
C ALA A 846 11.53 23.37 11.96
N ASN A 847 11.24 22.39 11.10
CA ASN A 847 10.84 22.64 9.72
C ASN A 847 9.49 23.36 9.65
N LEU A 848 9.45 24.45 8.89
CA LEU A 848 8.26 25.22 8.53
C LEU A 848 7.45 25.72 9.73
N PHE A 849 8.07 25.98 10.89
CA PHE A 849 7.34 26.42 12.09
C PHE A 849 6.64 27.78 11.88
N LEU A 850 7.33 28.74 11.27
CA LEU A 850 6.76 30.01 10.83
C LEU A 850 6.43 29.99 9.32
N THR A 851 5.33 30.62 8.90
CA THR A 851 5.10 30.88 7.46
C THR A 851 5.95 32.04 6.95
N ASP A 852 6.27 32.07 5.65
CA ASP A 852 7.11 33.14 5.08
C ASP A 852 6.53 34.55 5.30
N ASP A 853 5.21 34.71 5.27
CA ASP A 853 4.59 36.01 5.54
C ASP A 853 4.67 36.43 7.01
N ALA A 854 4.54 35.48 7.94
CA ALA A 854 4.78 35.73 9.36
C ALA A 854 6.24 36.14 9.60
N ARG A 855 7.20 35.48 8.95
CA ARG A 855 8.63 35.85 9.03
C ARG A 855 8.87 37.28 8.57
N ARG A 856 8.35 37.64 7.39
CA ARG A 856 8.48 39.00 6.84
C ARG A 856 7.86 40.05 7.75
N TYR A 857 6.69 39.74 8.33
CA TYR A 857 6.02 40.63 9.28
C TYR A 857 6.85 40.85 10.55
N LEU A 858 7.44 39.79 11.11
CA LEU A 858 8.31 39.87 12.28
C LEU A 858 9.62 40.61 12.00
N GLU A 859 10.23 40.37 10.85
CA GLU A 859 11.43 41.11 10.44
C GLU A 859 11.14 42.62 10.28
N ASP A 860 9.99 42.99 9.72
CA ASP A 860 9.55 44.39 9.60
C ASP A 860 9.30 45.03 10.99
N ALA A 861 8.87 44.23 11.96
CA ALA A 861 8.74 44.66 13.36
C ALA A 861 10.08 44.77 14.11
N GLY A 862 11.19 44.30 13.52
CA GLY A 862 12.55 44.42 14.06
C GLY A 862 13.15 43.13 14.64
N VAL A 863 12.47 41.99 14.54
CA VAL A 863 12.99 40.70 14.98
C VAL A 863 14.18 40.28 14.11
N GLN A 864 15.29 39.87 14.71
CA GLN A 864 16.37 39.21 13.97
C GLN A 864 16.01 37.74 13.78
N LEU A 865 15.54 37.41 12.58
CA LEU A 865 14.99 36.09 12.25
C LEU A 865 15.85 35.36 11.23
N PHE A 866 16.14 34.08 11.49
CA PHE A 866 16.75 33.16 10.53
C PHE A 866 15.87 31.94 10.28
N LYS A 867 15.63 31.69 8.99
CA LYS A 867 14.72 30.67 8.48
C LYS A 867 15.30 29.25 8.58
N ASP A 868 14.42 28.30 8.87
CA ASP A 868 14.69 26.86 8.98
C ASP A 868 15.47 26.28 7.79
N ALA A 869 15.11 26.67 6.55
CA ALA A 869 15.77 26.22 5.33
C ALA A 869 17.28 26.52 5.27
N SER A 870 17.79 27.40 6.13
CA SER A 870 19.21 27.72 6.31
C SER A 870 19.77 27.11 7.60
N THR A 871 19.06 27.26 8.71
CA THR A 871 19.58 26.95 10.04
C THR A 871 19.66 25.45 10.34
N ASN A 872 18.73 24.63 9.81
CA ASN A 872 18.60 23.21 10.20
C ASN A 872 19.23 22.22 9.20
N LYS A 873 20.35 22.60 8.59
CA LYS A 873 21.00 21.88 7.48
C LYS A 873 21.98 20.78 7.88
N GLY A 874 22.39 20.70 9.13
CA GLY A 874 23.45 19.78 9.55
C GLY A 874 23.19 18.30 9.26
N GLY A 875 21.95 17.83 9.42
CA GLY A 875 21.60 16.45 9.04
C GLY A 875 21.70 16.18 7.52
N VAL A 876 21.52 17.19 6.67
CA VAL A 876 21.68 17.06 5.22
C VAL A 876 23.16 16.99 4.86
N THR A 877 23.99 17.87 5.42
CA THR A 877 25.45 17.86 5.23
C THR A 877 26.07 16.54 5.71
N SER A 878 25.70 16.06 6.91
CA SER A 878 26.16 14.78 7.43
C SER A 878 25.81 13.61 6.51
N SER A 879 24.59 13.60 5.95
CA SER A 879 24.18 12.55 5.02
C SER A 879 24.92 12.59 3.70
N SER A 880 25.24 13.78 3.18
CA SER A 880 26.03 13.93 1.95
C SER A 880 27.45 13.41 2.13
N MET A 881 28.06 13.69 3.28
CA MET A 881 29.39 13.16 3.62
C MET A 881 29.34 11.64 3.86
N GLU A 882 28.27 11.11 4.47
CA GLU A 882 28.02 9.66 4.57
C GLU A 882 27.93 8.99 3.19
N VAL A 883 27.20 9.60 2.24
CA VAL A 883 27.12 9.14 0.84
C VAL A 883 28.49 9.14 0.19
N PHE A 884 29.21 10.25 0.30
CA PHE A 884 30.51 10.41 -0.34
C PHE A 884 31.55 9.42 0.19
N ALA A 885 31.60 9.18 1.51
CA ALA A 885 32.48 8.15 2.09
C ALA A 885 32.16 6.76 1.54
N ALA A 886 30.87 6.42 1.42
CA ALA A 886 30.41 5.14 0.88
C ALA A 886 30.66 4.97 -0.64
N LEU A 887 30.77 6.06 -1.39
CA LEU A 887 31.11 6.04 -2.82
C LEU A 887 32.63 5.99 -3.08
N SER A 888 33.41 6.69 -2.26
CA SER A 888 34.84 6.94 -2.51
C SER A 888 35.77 5.86 -1.95
N MET A 889 35.37 5.15 -0.89
CA MET A 889 36.16 4.09 -0.28
C MET A 889 35.92 2.72 -0.94
N ASP A 890 36.95 1.88 -0.97
CA ASP A 890 36.79 0.47 -1.29
C ASP A 890 35.90 -0.20 -0.24
N THR A 891 35.20 -1.28 -0.63
CA THR A 891 34.27 -1.96 0.29
C THR A 891 34.96 -2.47 1.56
N ALA A 892 36.17 -3.02 1.42
CA ALA A 892 36.96 -3.52 2.55
C ALA A 892 37.40 -2.39 3.49
N ASP A 893 37.97 -1.31 2.95
CA ASP A 893 38.39 -0.14 3.74
C ASP A 893 37.19 0.48 4.47
N HIS A 894 36.04 0.63 3.77
CA HIS A 894 34.83 1.14 4.40
C HIS A 894 34.34 0.24 5.54
N ASP A 895 34.37 -1.08 5.38
CA ASP A 895 33.97 -2.01 6.44
C ASP A 895 34.93 -2.00 7.63
N GLU A 896 36.22 -1.77 7.41
CA GLU A 896 37.22 -1.72 8.48
C GLU A 896 37.18 -0.39 9.26
N PHE A 897 37.09 0.74 8.56
CA PHE A 897 37.30 2.07 9.15
C PHE A 897 36.02 2.81 9.49
N LEU A 898 34.90 2.48 8.84
CA LEU A 898 33.62 3.17 9.07
C LEU A 898 32.54 2.28 9.67
N CYS A 899 32.64 0.95 9.61
CA CYS A 899 31.63 0.06 10.17
C CYS A 899 31.98 -0.40 11.61
N ALA A 900 31.00 -0.34 12.51
CA ALA A 900 31.06 -1.02 13.80
C ALA A 900 30.86 -2.54 13.62
N ARG A 901 31.43 -3.34 14.53
CA ARG A 901 31.32 -4.82 14.48
C ARG A 901 29.88 -5.31 14.69
N ASP A 902 29.15 -4.67 15.59
CA ASP A 902 27.76 -4.95 15.95
C ASP A 902 27.13 -3.69 16.56
N GLU A 903 25.83 -3.74 16.87
CA GLU A 903 25.06 -2.58 17.36
C GLU A 903 25.46 -2.12 18.78
N THR A 904 26.21 -2.94 19.53
CA THR A 904 26.66 -2.66 20.90
C THR A 904 28.13 -2.22 20.97
N SER A 905 28.92 -2.59 19.97
CA SER A 905 30.33 -2.25 19.86
C SER A 905 30.52 -0.76 19.54
N ALA A 906 31.54 -0.14 20.14
CA ALA A 906 31.99 1.19 19.75
C ALA A 906 32.50 1.17 18.29
N PRO A 907 32.24 2.23 17.50
CA PRO A 907 32.76 2.32 16.15
C PRO A 907 34.29 2.50 16.14
N PRO A 908 34.96 2.27 15.00
CA PRO A 908 36.40 2.46 14.86
C PRO A 908 36.84 3.91 15.17
N GLU A 909 38.09 4.10 15.55
CA GLU A 909 38.62 5.45 15.84
C GLU A 909 38.53 6.37 14.61
N PHE A 910 38.80 5.84 13.40
CA PHE A 910 38.66 6.59 12.16
C PHE A 910 37.24 7.15 11.97
N TYR A 911 36.21 6.36 12.28
CA TYR A 911 34.83 6.79 12.22
C TYR A 911 34.56 7.98 13.17
N GLU A 912 35.03 7.91 14.42
CA GLU A 912 34.83 9.00 15.38
C GLU A 912 35.55 10.30 14.94
N GLN A 913 36.77 10.18 14.40
CA GLN A 913 37.49 11.31 13.83
C GLN A 913 36.75 11.89 12.62
N TYR A 914 36.19 11.04 11.76
CA TYR A 914 35.40 11.45 10.60
C TYR A 914 34.11 12.17 10.99
N VAL A 915 33.42 11.71 12.04
CA VAL A 915 32.26 12.40 12.61
C VAL A 915 32.64 13.80 13.12
N GLN A 916 33.81 13.97 13.75
CA GLN A 916 34.28 15.30 14.16
C GLN A 916 34.55 16.22 12.97
N GLU A 917 35.13 15.69 11.89
CA GLU A 917 35.34 16.44 10.65
C GLU A 917 34.00 16.86 10.00
N ILE A 918 33.00 15.99 10.01
CA ILE A 918 31.63 16.32 9.57
C ILE A 918 31.04 17.44 10.42
N LEU A 919 31.15 17.36 11.75
CA LEU A 919 30.65 18.40 12.65
C LEU A 919 31.34 19.75 12.40
N ALA A 920 32.63 19.75 12.08
CA ALA A 920 33.36 20.96 11.70
C ALA A 920 32.82 21.55 10.38
N ALA A 921 32.60 20.72 9.36
CA ALA A 921 32.01 21.13 8.09
C ALA A 921 30.59 21.69 8.27
N VAL A 922 29.73 21.04 9.06
CA VAL A 922 28.37 21.51 9.39
C VAL A 922 28.41 22.93 9.99
N ARG A 923 29.28 23.15 10.99
CA ARG A 923 29.42 24.46 11.64
C ARG A 923 30.02 25.51 10.70
N HIS A 924 30.96 25.12 9.85
CA HIS A 924 31.57 26.01 8.86
C HIS A 924 30.53 26.50 7.84
N ASN A 925 29.76 25.58 7.24
CA ASN A 925 28.72 25.93 6.26
C ASN A 925 27.65 26.83 6.88
N ALA A 926 27.23 26.55 8.12
CA ALA A 926 26.28 27.39 8.84
C ALA A 926 26.79 28.84 9.03
N LYS A 927 28.08 29.01 9.34
CA LYS A 927 28.70 30.34 9.47
C LYS A 927 28.81 31.08 8.14
N MET A 928 29.19 30.37 7.07
CA MET A 928 29.28 30.95 5.73
C MET A 928 27.92 31.45 5.25
N GLU A 929 26.89 30.61 5.37
CA GLU A 929 25.53 30.96 4.98
C GLU A 929 24.96 32.10 5.86
N PHE A 930 25.19 32.07 7.18
CA PHE A 930 24.84 33.17 8.08
C PHE A 930 25.43 34.50 7.58
N ASN A 931 26.74 34.52 7.29
CA ASN A 931 27.42 35.73 6.84
C ASN A 931 26.91 36.20 5.47
N GLY A 932 26.62 35.29 4.55
CA GLY A 932 26.01 35.61 3.25
C GLY A 932 24.63 36.27 3.40
N ILE A 933 23.78 35.71 4.26
CA ILE A 933 22.44 36.27 4.57
C ILE A 933 22.58 37.63 5.23
N TRP A 934 23.46 37.74 6.23
CA TRP A 934 23.71 38.98 6.97
C TRP A 934 24.17 40.09 6.04
N LYS A 935 25.19 39.81 5.21
CA LYS A 935 25.72 40.75 4.21
C LYS A 935 24.63 41.21 3.24
N THR A 936 23.86 40.27 2.70
CA THR A 936 22.76 40.58 1.77
C THR A 936 21.72 41.50 2.41
N ASN A 937 21.34 41.23 3.66
CA ASN A 937 20.37 42.02 4.40
C ASN A 937 20.87 43.44 4.77
N HIS A 938 22.16 43.72 4.72
CA HIS A 938 22.73 45.04 5.03
C HIS A 938 23.22 45.82 3.81
N GLU A 939 23.49 45.14 2.69
CA GLU A 939 24.13 45.77 1.52
C GLU A 939 23.22 45.80 0.28
N VAL A 940 22.18 44.98 0.22
CA VAL A 940 21.31 44.85 -0.96
C VAL A 940 19.92 45.37 -0.67
N LYS A 941 19.45 46.32 -1.48
CA LYS A 941 18.08 46.84 -1.45
C LYS A 941 17.18 46.12 -2.46
N TYR A 942 15.88 46.10 -2.20
CA TYR A 942 14.89 45.68 -3.19
C TYR A 942 15.00 46.56 -4.46
N PRO A 943 14.55 46.06 -5.64
CA PRO A 943 14.66 46.78 -6.91
C PRO A 943 14.04 48.17 -6.92
N ASP A 944 13.00 48.40 -6.10
CA ASP A 944 12.33 49.69 -5.93
C ASP A 944 13.10 50.68 -5.04
N GLY A 945 14.23 50.26 -4.46
CA GLY A 945 15.06 51.06 -3.56
C GLY A 945 14.45 51.32 -2.17
N SER A 946 13.28 50.74 -1.88
CA SER A 946 12.48 51.07 -0.68
C SER A 946 13.18 50.73 0.63
N ARG A 947 13.81 49.55 0.72
CA ARG A 947 14.49 49.03 1.92
C ARG A 947 15.51 47.94 1.56
N TYR A 948 16.32 47.56 2.55
CA TYR A 948 17.18 46.39 2.42
C TYR A 948 16.38 45.09 2.36
N ILE A 949 16.93 44.09 1.65
CA ILE A 949 16.31 42.77 1.49
C ILE A 949 16.21 42.08 2.84
N ARG A 950 15.04 41.54 3.18
CA ARG A 950 14.84 40.77 4.42
C ARG A 950 15.67 39.49 4.43
N LYS A 951 16.07 39.00 5.59
CA LYS A 951 16.84 37.75 5.75
C LYS A 951 16.10 36.54 5.17
N THR A 952 14.78 36.49 5.33
CA THR A 952 13.91 35.46 4.72
C THR A 952 14.03 35.45 3.20
N ASP A 953 14.01 36.63 2.56
CA ASP A 953 14.12 36.73 1.10
C ASP A 953 15.58 36.56 0.63
N ALA A 954 16.56 37.03 1.41
CA ALA A 954 17.99 36.84 1.15
C ALA A 954 18.35 35.35 1.09
N THR A 955 17.80 34.54 1.99
CA THR A 955 17.94 33.07 1.99
C THR A 955 17.54 32.47 0.65
N ILE A 956 16.37 32.88 0.13
CA ILE A 956 15.83 32.37 -1.14
C ILE A 956 16.69 32.84 -2.32
N LEU A 957 17.09 34.11 -2.33
CA LEU A 957 17.88 34.70 -3.41
C LEU A 957 19.29 34.11 -3.49
N LEU A 958 19.97 33.92 -2.35
CA LEU A 958 21.27 33.24 -2.29
C LEU A 958 21.16 31.81 -2.78
N SER A 959 20.13 31.09 -2.31
CA SER A 959 19.90 29.71 -2.74
C SER A 959 19.66 29.62 -4.24
N LYS A 960 18.86 30.52 -4.80
CA LYS A 960 18.64 30.58 -6.24
C LYS A 960 19.95 30.86 -7.00
N LYS A 961 20.72 31.87 -6.56
CA LYS A 961 21.99 32.25 -7.20
C LYS A 961 23.01 31.11 -7.21
N ILE A 962 23.17 30.41 -6.08
CA ILE A 962 24.07 29.25 -5.97
C ILE A 962 23.60 28.13 -6.89
N ASN A 963 22.33 27.75 -6.83
CA ASN A 963 21.77 26.69 -7.71
C ASN A 963 21.90 27.02 -9.21
N ASP A 964 21.65 28.27 -9.60
CA ASP A 964 21.78 28.73 -10.99
C ASP A 964 23.25 28.64 -11.46
N MET A 965 24.20 29.05 -10.60
CA MET A 965 25.63 28.92 -10.88
C MET A 965 26.10 27.48 -10.93
N GLN A 966 25.66 26.63 -10.01
CA GLN A 966 25.94 25.19 -10.02
C GLN A 966 25.49 24.55 -11.32
N SER A 967 24.27 24.85 -11.76
CA SER A 967 23.72 24.32 -13.01
C SER A 967 24.55 24.76 -14.22
N TYR A 968 25.01 26.01 -14.24
CA TYR A 968 25.90 26.52 -15.29
C TYR A 968 27.27 25.81 -15.29
N ILE A 969 27.92 25.71 -14.13
CA ILE A 969 29.24 25.07 -14.00
C ILE A 969 29.16 23.59 -14.35
N LEU A 970 28.11 22.90 -13.90
CA LEU A 970 27.88 21.50 -14.22
C LEU A 970 27.75 21.28 -15.73
N GLY A 971 27.01 22.15 -16.43
CA GLY A 971 26.91 22.11 -17.89
C GLY A 971 28.27 22.25 -18.59
N VAL A 972 29.16 23.11 -18.09
CA VAL A 972 30.53 23.23 -18.59
C VAL A 972 31.36 21.97 -18.33
N LEU A 973 31.24 21.38 -17.14
CA LEU A 973 31.96 20.14 -16.79
C LEU A 973 31.48 18.93 -17.62
N GLU A 974 30.21 18.90 -17.99
CA GLU A 974 29.62 17.81 -18.78
C GLU A 974 30.10 17.78 -20.24
N GLU A 975 30.65 18.87 -20.78
CA GLU A 975 31.23 18.90 -22.13
C GLU A 975 32.56 18.11 -22.25
N HIS A 976 33.12 17.64 -21.12
CA HIS A 976 34.35 16.84 -21.01
C HIS A 976 35.54 17.44 -21.77
N ASP A 977 35.86 18.70 -21.46
CA ASP A 977 37.09 19.33 -21.93
C ASP A 977 38.28 18.92 -21.06
N PRO A 978 39.31 18.23 -21.60
CA PRO A 978 40.53 17.88 -20.86
C PRO A 978 41.25 19.08 -20.24
N GLU A 979 41.05 20.30 -20.77
CA GLU A 979 41.60 21.52 -20.19
C GLU A 979 41.04 21.82 -18.79
N ASN A 980 39.91 21.21 -18.40
CA ASN A 980 39.30 21.39 -17.08
C ASN A 980 39.80 20.41 -16.00
N ASP A 981 40.63 19.41 -16.33
CA ASP A 981 41.06 18.38 -15.36
C ASP A 981 41.87 18.97 -14.19
N TRP A 982 42.71 19.98 -14.46
CA TRP A 982 43.47 20.67 -13.40
C TRP A 982 42.51 21.31 -12.39
N MET A 983 41.41 21.92 -12.86
CA MET A 983 40.43 22.61 -12.04
C MET A 983 39.67 21.61 -11.18
N VAL A 984 39.18 20.52 -11.80
CA VAL A 984 38.49 19.43 -11.09
C VAL A 984 39.36 18.89 -9.97
N ARG A 985 40.62 18.52 -10.27
CA ARG A 985 41.56 18.01 -9.26
C ARG A 985 41.91 19.04 -8.19
N ALA A 986 42.11 20.31 -8.56
CA ALA A 986 42.41 21.39 -7.62
C ALA A 986 41.25 21.63 -6.64
N VAL A 987 40.00 21.58 -7.12
CA VAL A 987 38.81 21.72 -6.27
C VAL A 987 38.59 20.49 -5.40
N LEU A 988 38.74 19.28 -5.94
CA LEU A 988 38.59 18.05 -5.16
C LEU A 988 39.56 17.99 -3.97
N ARG A 989 40.82 18.47 -4.11
CA ARG A 989 41.76 18.58 -2.98
C ARG A 989 41.30 19.51 -1.85
N ARG A 990 40.33 20.38 -2.13
CA ARG A 990 39.80 21.38 -1.18
C ARG A 990 38.46 20.96 -0.59
N CYS A 991 37.60 20.30 -1.37
CA CYS A 991 36.26 19.93 -0.92
C CYS A 991 36.15 18.50 -0.37
N VAL A 992 37.09 17.60 -0.70
CA VAL A 992 37.14 16.25 -0.14
C VAL A 992 37.56 16.31 1.33
N PRO A 993 36.89 15.57 2.24
CA PRO A 993 37.30 15.47 3.63
C PRO A 993 38.76 15.01 3.76
N ARG A 994 39.54 15.69 4.58
CA ARG A 994 40.97 15.48 4.81
C ARG A 994 41.25 14.04 5.21
N LEU A 995 40.45 13.43 6.09
CA LEU A 995 40.67 12.05 6.51
C LEU A 995 40.55 11.07 5.34
N LEU A 996 39.55 11.25 4.48
CA LEU A 996 39.38 10.44 3.27
C LEU A 996 40.51 10.69 2.28
N LEU A 997 40.90 11.96 2.08
CA LEU A 997 41.99 12.32 1.17
C LEU A 997 43.33 11.72 1.59
N VAL A 998 43.64 11.76 2.89
CA VAL A 998 44.89 11.20 3.46
C VAL A 998 44.88 9.67 3.40
N HIS A 999 43.73 9.05 3.67
CA HIS A 999 43.62 7.59 3.71
C HIS A 999 43.59 6.97 2.30
N CYS A 1000 42.71 7.44 1.42
CA CYS A 1000 42.50 6.86 0.09
C CYS A 1000 43.46 7.42 -0.96
N GLY A 1001 43.85 8.69 -0.85
CA GLY A 1001 44.48 9.44 -1.93
C GLY A 1001 43.48 9.91 -3.01
N LEU A 1002 43.78 11.03 -3.67
CA LEU A 1002 42.88 11.65 -4.63
C LEU A 1002 42.58 10.74 -5.84
N ASP A 1003 43.61 10.07 -6.39
CA ASP A 1003 43.45 9.26 -7.60
C ASP A 1003 42.48 8.09 -7.37
N LYS A 1004 42.58 7.41 -6.22
CA LYS A 1004 41.68 6.32 -5.84
C LYS A 1004 40.25 6.82 -5.61
N ILE A 1005 40.09 8.00 -5.01
CA ILE A 1005 38.78 8.65 -4.85
C ILE A 1005 38.13 8.94 -6.20
N VAL A 1006 38.89 9.48 -7.15
CA VAL A 1006 38.41 9.78 -8.51
C VAL A 1006 38.04 8.50 -9.27
N GLU A 1007 38.83 7.43 -9.12
CA GLU A 1007 38.55 6.13 -9.74
C GLU A 1007 37.28 5.46 -9.18
N ASN A 1008 37.09 5.51 -7.87
CA ASN A 1008 35.97 4.84 -7.19
C ASN A 1008 34.65 5.59 -7.32
N THR A 1009 34.69 6.92 -7.36
CA THR A 1009 33.51 7.78 -7.30
C THR A 1009 32.95 8.03 -8.70
N PRO A 1010 31.61 7.94 -8.90
CA PRO A 1010 30.99 8.31 -10.16
C PRO A 1010 31.32 9.74 -10.60
N GLU A 1011 31.71 9.91 -11.86
CA GLU A 1011 32.08 11.21 -12.44
C GLU A 1011 30.99 12.27 -12.27
N ALA A 1012 29.72 11.91 -12.48
CA ALA A 1012 28.60 12.83 -12.27
C ALA A 1012 28.52 13.37 -10.83
N TYR A 1013 28.92 12.57 -9.83
CA TYR A 1013 28.97 13.00 -8.44
C TYR A 1013 30.18 13.91 -8.18
N LEU A 1014 31.35 13.60 -8.75
CA LEU A 1014 32.55 14.45 -8.67
C LEU A 1014 32.30 15.82 -9.32
N ASN A 1015 31.67 15.85 -10.50
CA ASN A 1015 31.31 17.10 -11.17
C ASN A 1015 30.32 17.92 -10.34
N ALA A 1016 29.34 17.27 -9.71
CA ALA A 1016 28.42 17.93 -8.79
C ALA A 1016 29.13 18.50 -7.56
N MET A 1017 30.12 17.79 -6.99
CA MET A 1017 30.96 18.30 -5.89
C MET A 1017 31.75 19.54 -6.30
N VAL A 1018 32.39 19.51 -7.47
CA VAL A 1018 33.20 20.62 -7.98
C VAL A 1018 32.32 21.83 -8.27
N ALA A 1019 31.21 21.64 -8.98
CA ALA A 1019 30.25 22.70 -9.28
C ALA A 1019 29.68 23.34 -8.01
N THR A 1020 29.38 22.51 -7.00
CA THR A 1020 28.88 22.98 -5.70
C THR A 1020 29.90 23.84 -4.99
N TRP A 1021 31.13 23.34 -4.83
CA TRP A 1021 32.18 24.07 -4.11
C TRP A 1021 32.51 25.42 -4.77
N ILE A 1022 32.65 25.45 -6.10
CA ILE A 1022 32.93 26.68 -6.85
C ILE A 1022 31.80 27.70 -6.67
N ALA A 1023 30.54 27.28 -6.87
CA ALA A 1023 29.40 28.17 -6.76
C ALA A 1023 29.22 28.71 -5.34
N ASP A 1024 29.36 27.83 -4.35
CA ASP A 1024 29.17 28.15 -2.95
C ASP A 1024 30.20 29.15 -2.44
N GLU A 1025 31.49 28.82 -2.61
CA GLU A 1025 32.59 29.68 -2.16
C GLU A 1025 32.58 31.05 -2.84
N PHE A 1026 32.30 31.07 -4.15
CA PHE A 1026 32.21 32.31 -4.88
C PHE A 1026 31.07 33.19 -4.36
N VAL A 1027 29.86 32.64 -4.21
CA VAL A 1027 28.68 33.41 -3.83
C VAL A 1027 28.77 33.87 -2.36
N TYR A 1028 29.21 33.03 -1.42
CA TYR A 1028 29.34 33.47 -0.03
C TYR A 1028 30.46 34.48 0.16
N SER A 1029 31.59 34.36 -0.56
CA SER A 1029 32.67 35.34 -0.48
C SER A 1029 32.29 36.70 -1.08
N ASN A 1030 31.57 36.70 -2.20
CA ASN A 1030 31.30 37.93 -2.96
C ASN A 1030 29.90 38.54 -2.71
N GLY A 1031 28.92 37.75 -2.29
CA GLY A 1031 27.52 38.14 -2.09
C GLY A 1031 26.68 38.10 -3.37
N LEU A 1032 25.44 38.63 -3.35
CA LEU A 1032 24.52 38.55 -4.50
C LEU A 1032 24.91 39.41 -5.72
N LYS A 1033 25.68 40.49 -5.51
CA LYS A 1033 26.09 41.42 -6.58
C LYS A 1033 27.46 41.04 -7.15
N THR A 1034 27.52 39.90 -7.83
CA THR A 1034 28.74 39.39 -8.46
C THR A 1034 28.79 39.72 -9.95
N SER A 1035 29.91 40.22 -10.45
CA SER A 1035 30.17 40.37 -11.88
C SER A 1035 30.90 39.15 -12.45
N GLU A 1036 30.80 38.93 -13.77
CA GLU A 1036 31.61 37.93 -14.47
C GLU A 1036 33.12 38.17 -14.28
N PHE A 1037 33.53 39.43 -14.16
CA PHE A 1037 34.92 39.80 -13.86
C PHE A 1037 35.36 39.32 -12.47
N ALA A 1038 34.52 39.42 -11.45
CA ALA A 1038 34.82 38.90 -10.12
C ALA A 1038 34.93 37.36 -10.15
N PHE A 1039 34.07 36.69 -10.93
CA PHE A 1039 34.15 35.24 -11.12
C PHE A 1039 35.46 34.83 -11.81
N PHE A 1040 35.86 35.56 -12.85
CA PHE A 1040 37.15 35.35 -13.51
C PHE A 1040 38.34 35.52 -12.55
N GLN A 1041 38.33 36.55 -11.71
CA GLN A 1041 39.38 36.75 -10.69
C GLN A 1041 39.43 35.61 -9.67
N PHE A 1042 38.26 35.12 -9.24
CA PHE A 1042 38.15 33.97 -8.34
C PHE A 1042 38.76 32.72 -8.99
N MET A 1043 38.40 32.41 -10.24
CA MET A 1043 38.95 31.25 -10.96
C MET A 1043 40.45 31.36 -11.21
N ARG A 1044 40.97 32.55 -11.53
CA ARG A 1044 42.42 32.78 -11.65
C ARG A 1044 43.16 32.57 -10.33
N SER A 1045 42.59 33.04 -9.22
CA SER A 1045 43.18 32.78 -7.90
C SER A 1045 43.20 31.29 -7.57
N LEU A 1046 42.19 30.53 -8.00
CA LEU A 1046 42.14 29.08 -7.81
C LEU A 1046 43.22 28.36 -8.63
N GLU A 1047 43.44 28.80 -9.88
CA GLU A 1047 44.49 28.31 -10.78
C GLU A 1047 45.90 28.53 -10.20
N GLU A 1048 46.20 29.76 -9.74
CA GLU A 1048 47.49 30.11 -9.14
C GLU A 1048 47.81 29.29 -7.88
N LYS A 1049 46.78 28.80 -7.19
CA LYS A 1049 46.90 28.00 -5.96
C LYS A 1049 46.73 26.50 -6.18
N SER A 1050 46.63 26.04 -7.44
CA SER A 1050 46.30 24.65 -7.77
C SER A 1050 47.34 23.61 -7.30
N GLU A 1051 48.61 24.01 -7.19
CA GLU A 1051 49.75 23.12 -6.86
C GLU A 1051 50.22 23.16 -5.38
N GLY A 1052 49.66 24.03 -4.53
CA GLY A 1052 50.26 24.33 -3.21
C GLY A 1052 49.37 24.19 -1.96
N GLU A 1053 48.04 24.24 -2.08
CA GLU A 1053 47.14 24.13 -0.93
C GLU A 1053 46.56 22.70 -0.84
N VAL A 1054 47.11 21.90 0.07
CA VAL A 1054 46.39 20.73 0.60
C VAL A 1054 45.59 21.22 1.80
N THR A 1055 44.26 21.28 1.64
CA THR A 1055 43.23 21.75 2.59
C THR A 1055 43.26 23.24 3.00
N PRO A 1056 42.10 23.87 3.27
CA PRO A 1056 42.06 25.16 3.95
C PRO A 1056 42.78 25.07 5.30
N SER A 1057 43.49 26.12 5.68
CA SER A 1057 44.08 26.32 7.01
C SER A 1057 43.06 26.47 8.15
N THR A 1058 41.81 26.03 7.94
CA THR A 1058 40.65 26.31 8.78
C THR A 1058 39.77 25.09 9.10
N MET A 1059 40.24 23.86 8.89
CA MET A 1059 39.64 22.66 9.53
C MET A 1059 40.27 22.39 10.89
#